data_AF-A0A932WTA1-F1
#
_entry.id   AF-A0A932WTA1-F1
#
_cell.length_a   1.000
_cell.length_b   1.000
_cell.length_c   1.000
_cell.angle_alpha   90.00
_cell.angle_beta   90.00
_cell.angle_gamma   90.00
#
_symmetry.space_group_name_H-M   'P 1'
#
loop_
_entity.id
_entity.type
_entity.pdbx_description
1 polymer ?
#
loop_
_entity_poly.entity_id
_entity_poly.type
_entity_poly.pdbx_seq_one_letter_code
_entity_poly.pdbx_strand_id
1 'polypeptide(L)'
;MGNLANDAFKFKSNGLTDQAVYFKNPGEKVIADANFQKMVGDESLVRLKMTNTATGNPTLVPQIIKYDATKKYIGEQQIGGSRQRDKRTQVISFLTAYEAGLVGFDKDINSYRVDGAYANSVIFDGCPDITYGVEKFKRHTAYSNYNDGRADKGYNQDRETYRNLNHISEIDVLGSDGRKYVYGLPVYNTRQVDVSFSINNGDNNTGKSNYDPGTDDTKFNNKGRDNYMQQEEMPAYAHSFLLTALVSPNYVDVTQDGITEDDKGDAVKFNYTKFKKPAEDGVAQQKAGFQWRTPVGNKVASYSEGLKTDIKDDKAHYIYGEREMWHLYSIESKNMIARFYVKNDRRDCRQVTGQEGGLDPNWGMQRLDKVCLYSKADLIKLGADAKPIKTVQFFQSYKLCKNVDNNNGIPDYRGGCSGSTCKDYNTNHGKLTLDSIWIFYNGNKKTAKTRYVFSYPKNNNPAYDYNSNDRWGNYKPVKEVNGSTTTYTNPANLTNADYPYVIQDKTKADKYAAAWRASAAVPDINTVNKNSLYQYVRSPLGPGGDHVDEYAYIYIKLPHAVSTQDETKMKNELLARYFENRKELYMKLAVTMPSKPGIGGSEMIGVYADIEDIGLVKINNVLSNNIAYVKVPYATGGHTAMVQQALQFIRQQLPGKAYPGYDVSENSSSKAVIMALSAMIVSLGAMASGEDKTMQRANLCKNVEANKSFARLTNYDEKYGGGLRVKKVTISDNWNKMTGQYDAIYGQEYNYNTTELINGELATISSGVAAWEPSVGGDENPHREVMKYIDHNKGGPYNLGSIEVPLGETFYPSPTVGYSRVEVLSVNRTNVKNLPTRQVTEFYTTKDFPFKSSCTQLGDPEANVKYDPPKILQVLKIDMKKAVTQSQGFLVEMNDMNGKMKIQATYTATDPDHPVSYTENFYNVQKQSNNTYKFNHYFSTVNAPNGIVT
;
A
#
# COMPACT_ATOMS: atom_id res chain seq x y z
N MET A 1 11.58 -14.66 -31.09
CA MET A 1 12.76 -14.28 -30.29
C MET A 1 13.32 -15.53 -29.66
N GLY A 2 14.61 -15.83 -29.81
CA GLY A 2 15.25 -16.93 -29.09
C GLY A 2 15.58 -16.50 -27.65
N ASN A 3 15.40 -17.39 -26.67
CA ASN A 3 15.79 -17.12 -25.27
C ASN A 3 16.66 -18.26 -24.73
N LEU A 4 17.96 -18.20 -25.04
CA LEU A 4 18.95 -19.12 -24.47
C LEU A 4 19.36 -18.72 -23.04
N ALA A 5 19.07 -17.47 -22.63
CA ALA A 5 19.31 -17.04 -21.26
C ALA A 5 18.51 -17.87 -20.24
N ASN A 6 17.34 -18.40 -20.62
CA ASN A 6 16.54 -19.27 -19.76
C ASN A 6 17.30 -20.54 -19.31
N ASP A 7 18.26 -21.04 -20.10
CA ASP A 7 19.06 -22.21 -19.72
C ASP A 7 19.92 -21.95 -18.48
N ALA A 8 20.32 -20.70 -18.23
CA ALA A 8 21.06 -20.31 -17.02
C ALA A 8 20.17 -20.17 -15.77
N PHE A 9 18.84 -20.08 -15.92
CA PHE A 9 17.89 -19.76 -14.84
C PHE A 9 16.80 -20.83 -14.64
N LYS A 10 16.97 -22.05 -15.14
CA LYS A 10 15.97 -23.12 -15.00
C LYS A 10 15.67 -23.44 -13.54
N PHE A 11 14.38 -23.55 -13.20
CA PHE A 11 13.94 -24.13 -11.94
C PHE A 11 14.41 -25.58 -11.83
N LYS A 12 14.87 -25.97 -10.64
CA LYS A 12 15.33 -27.32 -10.34
C LYS A 12 14.55 -27.89 -9.15
N SER A 13 14.47 -29.21 -9.09
CA SER A 13 13.97 -29.92 -7.90
C SER A 13 14.90 -29.69 -6.70
N ASN A 14 14.41 -29.95 -5.50
CA ASN A 14 15.24 -29.99 -4.30
C ASN A 14 16.40 -30.99 -4.49
N GLY A 15 17.61 -30.57 -4.17
CA GLY A 15 18.83 -31.39 -4.19
C GLY A 15 19.80 -30.94 -3.10
N LEU A 16 20.99 -31.53 -3.01
CA LEU A 16 21.99 -31.15 -1.98
C LEU A 16 22.34 -29.65 -2.03
N THR A 17 22.48 -29.11 -3.24
CA THR A 17 22.88 -27.71 -3.49
C THR A 17 21.73 -26.82 -3.97
N ASP A 18 20.66 -27.41 -4.49
CA ASP A 18 19.52 -26.68 -5.07
C ASP A 18 18.29 -26.74 -4.16
N GLN A 19 17.47 -25.68 -4.17
CA GLN A 19 16.21 -25.59 -3.45
C GLN A 19 15.11 -25.16 -4.43
N ALA A 20 14.05 -25.96 -4.53
CA ALA A 20 12.89 -25.67 -5.38
C ALA A 20 12.06 -24.50 -4.82
N VAL A 21 12.11 -24.27 -3.50
CA VAL A 21 11.46 -23.16 -2.81
C VAL A 21 12.46 -22.53 -1.85
N TYR A 22 12.57 -21.21 -1.91
CA TYR A 22 13.45 -20.43 -1.05
C TYR A 22 12.62 -19.55 -0.11
N PHE A 23 12.68 -19.85 1.18
CA PHE A 23 12.14 -18.99 2.25
C PHE A 23 13.26 -18.12 2.81
N LYS A 24 12.96 -16.84 2.96
CA LYS A 24 13.85 -15.86 3.57
C LYS A 24 13.05 -15.01 4.52
N ASN A 25 13.59 -14.76 5.70
CA ASN A 25 12.95 -13.81 6.59
C ASN A 25 13.05 -12.40 5.99
N PRO A 26 11.97 -11.61 5.96
CA PRO A 26 12.05 -10.22 5.52
C PRO A 26 13.14 -9.47 6.30
N GLY A 27 14.05 -8.80 5.59
CA GLY A 27 15.18 -8.07 6.20
C GLY A 27 16.34 -8.96 6.67
N GLU A 28 16.31 -10.27 6.44
CA GLU A 28 17.42 -11.16 6.75
C GLU A 28 18.67 -10.82 5.93
N LYS A 29 19.76 -10.54 6.64
CA LYS A 29 21.08 -10.32 6.05
C LYS A 29 21.81 -11.65 5.98
N VAL A 30 21.89 -12.20 4.78
CA VAL A 30 22.66 -13.42 4.48
C VAL A 30 23.90 -13.05 3.68
N ILE A 31 24.98 -13.79 3.91
CA ILE A 31 26.17 -13.69 3.05
C ILE A 31 25.80 -14.39 1.74
N ALA A 32 25.67 -13.60 0.67
CA ALA A 32 25.48 -14.14 -0.67
C ALA A 32 26.79 -14.77 -1.18
N ASP A 33 26.68 -15.76 -2.07
CA ASP A 33 27.85 -16.30 -2.77
C ASP A 33 28.53 -15.19 -3.60
N ALA A 34 29.73 -14.78 -3.17
CA ALA A 34 30.50 -13.72 -3.81
C ALA A 34 30.88 -14.05 -5.27
N ASN A 35 31.06 -15.33 -5.62
CA ASN A 35 31.33 -15.73 -7.00
C ASN A 35 30.08 -15.56 -7.85
N PHE A 36 28.92 -15.94 -7.33
CA PHE A 36 27.65 -15.74 -8.02
C PHE A 36 27.33 -14.24 -8.20
N GLN A 37 27.49 -13.43 -7.14
CA GLN A 37 27.32 -11.97 -7.22
C GLN A 37 28.22 -11.36 -8.30
N LYS A 38 29.51 -11.74 -8.31
CA LYS A 38 30.43 -11.33 -9.38
C LYS A 38 29.90 -11.75 -10.75
N MET A 39 29.44 -13.00 -10.94
CA MET A 39 28.90 -13.53 -12.21
C MET A 39 27.64 -12.81 -12.72
N VAL A 40 26.83 -12.23 -11.83
CA VAL A 40 25.64 -11.45 -12.22
C VAL A 40 25.90 -9.93 -12.32
N GLY A 41 27.15 -9.50 -12.14
CA GLY A 41 27.56 -8.11 -12.38
C GLY A 41 27.78 -7.27 -11.13
N ASP A 42 27.67 -7.85 -9.94
CA ASP A 42 27.80 -7.19 -8.64
C ASP A 42 26.87 -5.96 -8.54
N GLU A 43 27.35 -4.80 -8.09
CA GLU A 43 26.56 -3.55 -8.03
C GLU A 43 26.53 -2.78 -9.37
N SER A 44 27.05 -3.35 -10.46
CA SER A 44 27.13 -2.64 -11.75
C SER A 44 25.75 -2.56 -12.40
N LEU A 45 25.53 -1.50 -13.18
CA LEU A 45 24.41 -1.47 -14.12
C LEU A 45 24.68 -2.50 -15.22
N VAL A 46 23.77 -3.46 -15.41
CA VAL A 46 23.92 -4.54 -16.39
C VAL A 46 22.68 -4.75 -17.23
N ARG A 47 22.84 -5.32 -18.43
CA ARG A 47 21.74 -5.84 -19.25
C ARG A 47 22.11 -7.18 -19.89
N LEU A 48 21.11 -7.98 -20.26
CA LEU A 48 21.36 -9.20 -21.05
C LEU A 48 21.85 -8.85 -22.46
N LYS A 49 22.89 -9.55 -22.92
CA LYS A 49 23.41 -9.42 -24.27
C LYS A 49 22.44 -10.05 -25.28
N MET A 50 22.27 -9.34 -26.39
CA MET A 50 21.53 -9.83 -27.56
C MET A 50 22.52 -10.19 -28.65
N THR A 51 22.24 -11.27 -29.39
CA THR A 51 23.01 -11.64 -30.58
C THR A 51 22.09 -11.76 -31.79
N ASN A 52 22.60 -11.32 -32.95
CA ASN A 52 21.93 -11.53 -34.22
C ASN A 52 22.29 -12.93 -34.74
N THR A 53 21.28 -13.75 -35.00
CA THR A 53 21.46 -15.12 -35.52
C THR A 53 21.38 -15.16 -37.06
N ALA A 54 21.34 -14.01 -37.73
CA ALA A 54 21.06 -13.88 -39.17
C ALA A 54 19.72 -14.49 -39.62
N THR A 55 18.88 -14.88 -38.67
CA THR A 55 17.48 -15.27 -38.86
C THR A 55 16.61 -14.17 -38.25
N GLY A 56 15.36 -13.99 -38.71
CA GLY A 56 14.47 -12.91 -38.24
C GLY A 56 14.07 -12.92 -36.75
N ASN A 57 14.80 -13.66 -35.91
CA ASN A 57 14.62 -13.82 -34.48
C ASN A 57 15.97 -13.63 -33.75
N PRO A 58 16.34 -12.40 -33.35
CA PRO A 58 17.48 -12.20 -32.47
C PRO A 58 17.30 -12.98 -31.16
N THR A 59 18.42 -13.34 -30.53
CA THR A 59 18.45 -14.29 -29.42
C THR A 59 19.10 -13.67 -28.18
N LEU A 60 18.40 -13.74 -27.05
CA LEU A 60 18.95 -13.47 -25.71
C LEU A 60 19.91 -14.60 -25.35
N VAL A 61 21.17 -14.27 -25.06
CA VAL A 61 22.20 -15.22 -24.62
C VAL A 61 22.45 -15.08 -23.12
N PRO A 62 22.93 -16.13 -22.42
CA PRO A 62 23.26 -16.09 -20.99
C PRO A 62 24.55 -15.28 -20.71
N GLN A 63 24.63 -14.06 -21.23
CA GLN A 63 25.71 -13.10 -21.01
C GLN A 63 25.12 -11.76 -20.60
N ILE A 64 25.81 -11.05 -19.71
CA ILE A 64 25.51 -9.66 -19.37
C ILE A 64 26.56 -8.72 -19.96
N ILE A 65 26.11 -7.53 -20.32
CA ILE A 65 26.95 -6.37 -20.63
C ILE A 65 26.93 -5.45 -19.41
N LYS A 66 28.12 -5.04 -18.96
CA LYS A 66 28.30 -4.19 -17.78
C LYS A 66 28.56 -2.75 -18.19
N TYR A 67 28.08 -1.83 -17.35
CA TYR A 67 28.26 -0.39 -17.49
C TYR A 67 28.82 0.22 -16.21
N ASP A 68 29.60 1.30 -16.36
CA ASP A 68 30.01 2.13 -15.23
C ASP A 68 28.89 3.10 -14.79
N ALA A 69 29.15 3.86 -13.71
CA ALA A 69 28.22 4.86 -13.19
C ALA A 69 27.92 6.01 -14.18
N THR A 70 28.77 6.21 -15.20
CA THR A 70 28.56 7.17 -16.30
C THR A 70 27.80 6.59 -17.49
N LYS A 71 27.28 5.36 -17.34
CA LYS A 71 26.57 4.59 -18.37
C LYS A 71 27.43 4.21 -19.57
N LYS A 72 28.75 4.13 -19.40
CA LYS A 72 29.66 3.66 -20.45
C LYS A 72 29.90 2.16 -20.32
N TYR A 73 30.00 1.49 -21.46
CA TYR A 73 30.34 0.06 -21.56
C TYR A 73 31.70 -0.21 -20.89
N ILE A 74 31.76 -1.24 -20.05
CA ILE A 74 33.00 -1.67 -19.37
C ILE A 74 33.37 -3.14 -19.62
N GLY A 75 32.49 -3.94 -20.22
CA GLY A 75 32.81 -5.33 -20.58
C GLY A 75 31.60 -6.28 -20.61
N GLU A 76 31.87 -7.52 -21.01
CA GLU A 76 30.89 -8.61 -21.03
C GLU A 76 31.23 -9.70 -20.00
N GLN A 77 30.21 -10.43 -19.56
CA GLN A 77 30.39 -11.53 -18.62
C GLN A 77 29.39 -12.65 -18.85
N GLN A 78 29.84 -13.90 -18.77
CA GLN A 78 28.98 -15.07 -18.82
C GLN A 78 28.20 -15.23 -17.51
N ILE A 79 26.93 -15.58 -17.61
CA ILE A 79 26.08 -15.91 -16.46
C ILE A 79 26.15 -17.41 -16.21
N GLY A 80 26.38 -17.80 -14.96
CA GLY A 80 26.32 -19.19 -14.51
C GLY A 80 25.41 -19.33 -13.29
N GLY A 81 24.91 -20.53 -13.05
CA GLY A 81 24.14 -20.83 -11.83
C GLY A 81 25.04 -20.93 -10.60
N SER A 82 24.53 -20.48 -9.44
CA SER A 82 25.15 -20.77 -8.14
C SER A 82 25.19 -22.28 -7.90
N ARG A 83 26.27 -22.77 -7.27
CA ARG A 83 26.41 -24.19 -6.88
C ARG A 83 26.32 -24.39 -5.36
N GLN A 84 26.00 -23.35 -4.59
CA GLN A 84 25.91 -23.43 -3.14
C GLN A 84 24.63 -22.78 -2.63
N ARG A 85 24.05 -23.36 -1.57
CA ARG A 85 22.92 -22.77 -0.86
C ARG A 85 23.40 -21.57 -0.07
N ASP A 86 22.65 -20.47 -0.13
CA ASP A 86 22.91 -19.31 0.73
C ASP A 86 22.84 -19.70 2.21
N LYS A 87 23.82 -19.23 2.99
CA LYS A 87 23.82 -19.39 4.45
C LYS A 87 22.65 -18.61 5.02
N ARG A 88 21.89 -19.20 5.95
CA ARG A 88 20.74 -18.56 6.61
C ARG A 88 21.04 -18.29 8.07
N THR A 89 20.46 -17.23 8.60
CA THR A 89 20.42 -16.94 10.04
C THR A 89 19.36 -17.78 10.76
N GLN A 90 18.31 -18.20 10.05
CA GLN A 90 17.27 -19.09 10.54
C GLN A 90 17.01 -20.22 9.54
N VAL A 91 16.87 -21.44 10.05
CA VAL A 91 16.54 -22.60 9.20
C VAL A 91 15.03 -22.67 9.06
N ILE A 92 14.56 -22.56 7.82
CA ILE A 92 13.15 -22.67 7.46
C ILE A 92 12.99 -23.89 6.56
N SER A 93 12.18 -24.84 6.99
CA SER A 93 11.75 -26.01 6.23
C SER A 93 10.24 -26.02 6.08
N PHE A 94 9.75 -26.80 5.13
CA PHE A 94 8.32 -26.94 4.89
C PHE A 94 8.01 -28.38 4.51
N LEU A 95 6.76 -28.76 4.73
CA LEU A 95 6.19 -30.02 4.27
C LEU A 95 4.99 -29.73 3.37
N THR A 96 4.90 -30.46 2.27
CA THR A 96 3.68 -30.54 1.47
C THR A 96 2.57 -31.21 2.27
N ALA A 97 1.32 -31.09 1.84
CA ALA A 97 0.17 -31.68 2.50
C ALA A 97 0.28 -33.22 2.58
N TYR A 98 0.86 -33.85 1.56
CA TYR A 98 1.20 -35.27 1.58
C TYR A 98 2.20 -35.61 2.68
N GLU A 99 3.35 -34.92 2.70
CA GLU A 99 4.42 -35.17 3.66
C GLU A 99 3.96 -34.86 5.09
N ALA A 100 3.24 -33.76 5.30
CA ALA A 100 2.70 -33.37 6.60
C ALA A 100 1.70 -34.41 7.15
N GLY A 101 0.94 -35.09 6.28
CA GLY A 101 0.06 -36.18 6.68
C GLY A 101 0.80 -37.44 7.15
N LEU A 102 2.08 -37.59 6.82
CA LEU A 102 2.92 -38.74 7.19
C LEU A 102 3.85 -38.44 8.36
N VAL A 103 4.56 -37.31 8.29
CA VAL A 103 5.67 -36.94 9.19
C VAL A 103 5.54 -35.53 9.76
N GLY A 104 4.44 -34.82 9.45
CA GLY A 104 4.18 -33.51 10.04
C GLY A 104 3.94 -33.60 11.54
N PHE A 105 4.13 -32.48 12.22
CA PHE A 105 4.01 -32.40 13.67
C PHE A 105 2.63 -32.84 14.16
N ASP A 106 1.56 -32.34 13.53
CA ASP A 106 0.21 -32.87 13.66
C ASP A 106 -0.19 -33.59 12.36
N LYS A 107 -0.42 -34.91 12.35
CA LYS A 107 -0.77 -35.63 11.10
C LYS A 107 -2.14 -35.23 10.52
N ASP A 108 -3.01 -34.69 11.36
CA ASP A 108 -4.33 -34.17 11.01
C ASP A 108 -4.47 -32.70 11.46
N ILE A 109 -5.34 -31.95 10.79
CA ILE A 109 -5.72 -30.59 11.19
C ILE A 109 -6.84 -30.68 12.22
N ASN A 110 -6.65 -30.11 13.40
CA ASN A 110 -7.61 -30.15 14.50
C ASN A 110 -8.44 -28.86 14.57
N SER A 111 -9.76 -28.98 14.76
CA SER A 111 -10.69 -27.89 15.08
C SER A 111 -11.44 -28.19 16.37
N TYR A 112 -11.33 -27.30 17.35
CA TYR A 112 -11.91 -27.48 18.68
C TYR A 112 -13.32 -26.90 18.71
N ARG A 113 -14.31 -27.70 19.15
CA ARG A 113 -15.71 -27.31 19.16
C ARG A 113 -16.02 -26.25 20.21
N VAL A 114 -16.91 -25.32 19.85
CA VAL A 114 -17.36 -24.20 20.70
C VAL A 114 -18.89 -24.06 20.70
N ASP A 115 -19.58 -25.06 20.14
CA ASP A 115 -21.02 -25.12 19.97
C ASP A 115 -21.65 -26.15 20.92
N GLY A 116 -22.97 -26.04 21.14
CA GLY A 116 -23.74 -26.97 21.95
C GLY A 116 -23.13 -27.19 23.35
N ALA A 117 -22.93 -28.46 23.71
CA ALA A 117 -22.38 -28.86 25.00
C ALA A 117 -20.93 -28.37 25.24
N TYR A 118 -20.18 -28.02 24.20
CA TYR A 118 -18.77 -27.62 24.29
C TYR A 118 -18.56 -26.11 24.43
N ALA A 119 -19.61 -25.29 24.37
CA ALA A 119 -19.51 -23.84 24.38
C ALA A 119 -18.77 -23.26 25.60
N ASN A 120 -18.86 -23.92 26.74
CA ASN A 120 -18.19 -23.51 27.99
C ASN A 120 -17.03 -24.41 28.41
N SER A 121 -16.76 -25.49 27.67
CA SER A 121 -15.75 -26.49 28.01
C SER A 121 -14.33 -26.04 27.65
N VAL A 122 -13.35 -26.61 28.37
CA VAL A 122 -11.92 -26.52 28.04
C VAL A 122 -11.47 -27.91 27.59
N ILE A 123 -11.19 -28.05 26.30
CA ILE A 123 -10.78 -29.30 25.67
C ILE A 123 -9.26 -29.28 25.53
N PHE A 124 -8.60 -30.30 26.07
CA PHE A 124 -7.15 -30.49 26.10
C PHE A 124 -6.82 -31.95 26.42
N ASP A 125 -5.54 -32.33 26.29
CA ASP A 125 -5.09 -33.69 26.57
C ASP A 125 -5.28 -34.04 28.06
N GLY A 126 -6.09 -35.06 28.35
CA GLY A 126 -6.60 -35.37 29.69
C GLY A 126 -8.07 -34.97 29.96
N CYS A 127 -8.76 -34.35 29.00
CA CYS A 127 -10.21 -34.14 29.06
C CYS A 127 -10.98 -35.43 28.70
N PRO A 128 -11.99 -35.87 29.49
CA PRO A 128 -12.76 -37.09 29.21
C PRO A 128 -13.44 -37.12 27.83
N ASP A 129 -13.82 -35.96 27.30
CA ASP A 129 -14.59 -35.81 26.06
C ASP A 129 -13.74 -35.32 24.87
N ILE A 130 -12.40 -35.37 24.95
CA ILE A 130 -11.50 -34.83 23.92
C ILE A 130 -11.82 -35.35 22.51
N THR A 131 -12.14 -36.64 22.38
CA THR A 131 -12.40 -37.28 21.08
C THR A 131 -13.66 -36.75 20.38
N TYR A 132 -14.66 -36.27 21.15
CA TYR A 132 -15.90 -35.71 20.61
C TYR A 132 -15.89 -34.18 20.52
N GLY A 133 -14.99 -33.55 21.29
CA GLY A 133 -14.79 -32.10 21.29
C GLY A 133 -13.84 -31.59 20.20
N VAL A 134 -13.12 -32.48 19.49
CA VAL A 134 -12.17 -32.11 18.44
C VAL A 134 -12.58 -32.74 17.11
N GLU A 135 -12.78 -31.91 16.09
CA GLU A 135 -12.95 -32.33 14.71
C GLU A 135 -11.59 -32.44 14.03
N LYS A 136 -11.32 -33.56 13.37
CA LYS A 136 -10.05 -33.80 12.66
C LYS A 136 -10.27 -33.78 11.15
N PHE A 137 -9.49 -32.98 10.45
CA PHE A 137 -9.46 -32.90 8.98
C PHE A 137 -8.15 -33.47 8.46
N LYS A 138 -8.21 -34.25 7.37
CA LYS A 138 -7.00 -34.70 6.70
C LYS A 138 -6.26 -33.51 6.07
N ARG A 139 -4.91 -33.57 6.13
CA ARG A 139 -4.01 -32.57 5.53
C ARG A 139 -4.25 -32.41 4.02
N HIS A 140 -4.63 -33.49 3.34
CA HIS A 140 -5.02 -33.50 1.94
C HIS A 140 -6.24 -34.40 1.70
N THR A 141 -6.94 -34.17 0.60
CA THR A 141 -8.00 -35.07 0.11
C THR A 141 -7.51 -35.78 -1.14
N ALA A 142 -6.69 -36.84 -0.98
CA ALA A 142 -6.37 -37.69 -2.11
C ALA A 142 -7.63 -38.45 -2.53
N TYR A 143 -7.93 -38.49 -3.83
CA TYR A 143 -8.81 -39.50 -4.39
C TYR A 143 -8.21 -40.87 -4.09
N SER A 144 -8.72 -41.56 -3.08
CA SER A 144 -8.41 -42.96 -2.82
C SER A 144 -9.01 -43.81 -3.95
N ASN A 145 -8.28 -43.95 -5.04
CA ASN A 145 -8.50 -45.02 -6.03
C ASN A 145 -7.65 -46.26 -5.70
N TYR A 146 -7.09 -46.36 -4.48
CA TYR A 146 -6.49 -47.61 -4.03
C TYR A 146 -7.60 -48.53 -3.52
N ASN A 147 -7.94 -49.51 -4.36
CA ASN A 147 -8.67 -50.72 -3.98
C ASN A 147 -7.80 -51.57 -3.02
N ASP A 148 -7.46 -51.06 -1.84
CA ASP A 148 -7.20 -51.94 -0.70
C ASP A 148 -8.57 -52.32 -0.16
N GLY A 149 -8.91 -53.61 -0.21
CA GLY A 149 -10.22 -54.18 0.13
C GLY A 149 -10.68 -53.98 1.59
N ARG A 150 -10.12 -53.01 2.32
CA ARG A 150 -10.63 -52.48 3.57
C ARG A 150 -11.38 -51.18 3.28
N ALA A 151 -12.64 -51.33 2.88
CA ALA A 151 -13.59 -50.23 2.92
C ALA A 151 -13.67 -49.72 4.38
N ASP A 152 -13.03 -48.58 4.65
CA ASP A 152 -13.21 -47.81 5.87
C ASP A 152 -14.64 -47.26 5.86
N LYS A 153 -15.58 -48.14 6.21
CA LYS A 153 -17.01 -47.86 6.31
C LYS A 153 -17.24 -47.05 7.58
N GLY A 154 -17.04 -45.74 7.49
CA GLY A 154 -17.63 -44.82 8.45
C GLY A 154 -16.83 -43.57 8.76
N TYR A 155 -16.58 -42.69 7.78
CA TYR A 155 -16.41 -41.25 7.99
C TYR A 155 -16.58 -40.52 6.64
N ASN A 156 -17.82 -40.45 6.15
CA ASN A 156 -18.20 -39.59 5.04
C ASN A 156 -19.13 -38.52 5.60
N GLN A 157 -18.65 -37.26 5.74
CA GLN A 157 -19.54 -36.10 5.58
C GLN A 157 -18.86 -34.73 5.31
N ASP A 158 -17.56 -34.51 5.58
CA ASP A 158 -16.93 -33.19 5.33
C ASP A 158 -15.66 -33.31 4.46
N ARG A 159 -15.74 -33.91 3.26
CA ARG A 159 -14.56 -33.97 2.36
C ARG A 159 -14.32 -32.61 1.72
N GLU A 160 -13.49 -31.80 2.36
CA GLU A 160 -12.96 -30.56 1.82
C GLU A 160 -12.01 -30.87 0.64
N THR A 161 -12.53 -30.83 -0.59
CA THR A 161 -11.83 -31.27 -1.81
C THR A 161 -10.74 -30.31 -2.32
N TYR A 162 -10.44 -29.24 -1.57
CA TYR A 162 -9.57 -28.16 -2.03
C TYR A 162 -8.13 -28.19 -1.49
N ARG A 163 -7.79 -29.13 -0.60
CA ARG A 163 -6.41 -29.31 -0.11
C ARG A 163 -5.68 -30.37 -0.92
N ASN A 164 -4.84 -29.92 -1.86
CA ASN A 164 -4.08 -30.81 -2.74
C ASN A 164 -2.78 -31.30 -2.09
N LEU A 165 -2.33 -32.49 -2.52
CA LEU A 165 -1.11 -33.16 -2.02
C LEU A 165 0.14 -32.28 -2.09
N ASN A 166 0.28 -31.47 -3.13
CA ASN A 166 1.44 -30.63 -3.40
C ASN A 166 1.38 -29.25 -2.73
N HIS A 167 0.27 -28.88 -2.09
CA HIS A 167 0.19 -27.63 -1.36
C HIS A 167 1.08 -27.68 -0.12
N ILE A 168 1.70 -26.56 0.24
CA ILE A 168 2.40 -26.46 1.53
C ILE A 168 1.35 -26.56 2.64
N SER A 169 1.64 -27.35 3.67
CA SER A 169 0.74 -27.55 4.80
C SER A 169 1.39 -27.35 6.16
N GLU A 170 2.72 -27.37 6.22
CA GLU A 170 3.47 -27.10 7.45
C GLU A 170 4.74 -26.33 7.12
N ILE A 171 5.04 -25.31 7.91
CA ILE A 171 6.29 -24.56 7.83
C ILE A 171 6.93 -24.56 9.21
N ASP A 172 8.18 -25.01 9.27
CA ASP A 172 8.99 -25.03 10.48
C ASP A 172 10.02 -23.92 10.42
N VAL A 173 10.13 -23.16 11.51
CA VAL A 173 11.16 -22.11 11.67
C VAL A 173 11.97 -22.40 12.92
N LEU A 174 13.26 -22.68 12.75
CA LEU A 174 14.20 -22.86 13.85
C LEU A 174 14.87 -21.51 14.16
N GLY A 175 14.57 -20.99 15.35
CA GLY A 175 15.14 -19.75 15.88
C GLY A 175 16.61 -19.91 16.29
N SER A 176 17.30 -18.78 16.45
CA SER A 176 18.70 -18.75 16.91
C SER A 176 18.88 -19.18 18.37
N ASP A 177 17.80 -19.15 19.16
CA ASP A 177 17.74 -19.70 20.52
C ASP A 177 17.47 -21.22 20.54
N GLY A 178 17.38 -21.85 19.36
CA GLY A 178 17.10 -23.26 19.17
C GLY A 178 15.63 -23.64 19.34
N ARG A 179 14.73 -22.69 19.61
CA ARG A 179 13.29 -22.98 19.64
C ARG A 179 12.77 -23.19 18.23
N LYS A 180 11.86 -24.15 18.06
CA LYS A 180 11.20 -24.42 16.79
C LYS A 180 9.75 -23.92 16.84
N TYR A 181 9.40 -23.08 15.88
CA TYR A 181 8.05 -22.59 15.63
C TYR A 181 7.44 -23.43 14.51
N VAL A 182 6.29 -24.06 14.76
CA VAL A 182 5.58 -24.91 13.81
C VAL A 182 4.33 -24.20 13.36
N TYR A 183 4.27 -23.83 12.08
CA TYR A 183 3.09 -23.29 11.44
C TYR A 183 2.35 -24.42 10.71
N GLY A 184 1.63 -25.25 11.47
CA GLY A 184 1.00 -26.47 10.98
C GLY A 184 -0.43 -26.32 10.44
N LEU A 185 -1.04 -25.14 10.51
CA LEU A 185 -2.42 -24.94 10.07
C LEU A 185 -2.50 -24.02 8.84
N PRO A 186 -2.63 -24.58 7.62
CA PRO A 186 -2.83 -23.79 6.40
C PRO A 186 -4.29 -23.32 6.32
N VAL A 187 -4.50 -22.01 6.30
CA VAL A 187 -5.82 -21.39 6.15
C VAL A 187 -6.06 -21.02 4.70
N TYR A 188 -7.17 -21.49 4.14
CA TYR A 188 -7.45 -21.38 2.71
C TYR A 188 -8.38 -20.22 2.36
N ASN A 189 -8.03 -19.50 1.30
CA ASN A 189 -9.02 -18.85 0.46
C ASN A 189 -9.50 -19.92 -0.51
N THR A 190 -10.76 -20.30 -0.46
CA THR A 190 -11.29 -21.44 -1.24
C THR A 190 -11.73 -21.02 -2.64
N ARG A 191 -12.06 -19.74 -2.82
CA ARG A 191 -12.42 -19.12 -4.10
C ARG A 191 -12.20 -17.63 -4.03
N GLN A 192 -11.59 -17.02 -5.04
CA GLN A 192 -11.60 -15.57 -5.23
C GLN A 192 -11.94 -15.24 -6.67
N VAL A 193 -12.76 -14.21 -6.85
CA VAL A 193 -13.18 -13.71 -8.15
C VAL A 193 -12.91 -12.22 -8.20
N ASP A 194 -12.07 -11.81 -9.15
CA ASP A 194 -11.79 -10.41 -9.46
C ASP A 194 -12.53 -10.06 -10.77
N VAL A 195 -13.45 -9.10 -10.70
CA VAL A 195 -14.30 -8.72 -11.84
C VAL A 195 -14.11 -7.25 -12.16
N SER A 196 -13.91 -6.93 -13.44
CA SER A 196 -13.84 -5.57 -13.97
C SER A 196 -14.66 -5.48 -15.24
N PHE A 197 -15.52 -4.47 -15.37
CA PHE A 197 -16.41 -4.31 -16.52
C PHE A 197 -16.66 -2.83 -16.83
N SER A 198 -16.99 -2.52 -18.08
CA SER A 198 -17.35 -1.16 -18.50
C SER A 198 -18.72 -0.76 -17.97
N ILE A 199 -18.86 0.50 -17.58
CA ILE A 199 -20.11 1.11 -17.11
C ILE A 199 -20.28 2.47 -17.80
N ASN A 200 -21.48 3.06 -17.74
CA ASN A 200 -21.75 4.37 -18.39
C ASN A 200 -21.87 5.52 -17.39
N ASN A 201 -21.82 5.23 -16.08
CA ASN A 201 -21.93 6.24 -15.03
C ASN A 201 -21.46 5.67 -13.67
N GLY A 202 -21.01 6.54 -12.78
CA GLY A 202 -20.71 6.26 -11.39
C GLY A 202 -20.65 7.55 -10.57
N ASP A 203 -20.42 7.44 -9.26
CA ASP A 203 -20.32 8.60 -8.38
C ASP A 203 -18.91 8.75 -7.82
N ASN A 204 -18.18 9.76 -8.34
CA ASN A 204 -16.83 10.11 -7.87
C ASN A 204 -16.77 10.54 -6.41
N ASN A 205 -17.87 11.02 -5.82
CA ASN A 205 -17.86 11.42 -4.41
C ASN A 205 -17.82 10.20 -3.50
N THR A 206 -18.58 9.15 -3.83
CA THR A 206 -18.63 7.91 -3.06
C THR A 206 -17.62 6.86 -3.53
N GLY A 207 -17.06 7.01 -4.75
CA GLY A 207 -16.18 6.03 -5.39
C GLY A 207 -16.90 4.73 -5.75
N LYS A 208 -18.23 4.77 -5.91
CA LYS A 208 -19.09 3.60 -6.12
C LYS A 208 -19.95 3.78 -7.36
N SER A 209 -20.31 2.66 -7.98
CA SER A 209 -21.34 2.62 -9.02
C SER A 209 -22.29 1.46 -8.82
N ASN A 210 -23.56 1.66 -9.20
CA ASN A 210 -24.56 0.61 -9.24
C ASN A 210 -24.48 -0.09 -10.59
N TYR A 211 -24.62 -1.42 -10.59
CA TYR A 211 -24.60 -2.21 -11.82
C TYR A 211 -25.77 -3.21 -11.85
N ASP A 212 -26.04 -3.75 -13.04
CA ASP A 212 -27.06 -4.78 -13.27
C ASP A 212 -26.40 -6.17 -13.33
N PRO A 213 -26.49 -6.99 -12.25
CA PRO A 213 -25.87 -8.30 -12.23
C PRO A 213 -26.47 -9.23 -13.29
N GLY A 214 -25.62 -10.06 -13.90
CA GLY A 214 -26.01 -10.95 -14.99
C GLY A 214 -26.17 -10.25 -16.34
N THR A 215 -25.90 -8.93 -16.40
CA THR A 215 -25.85 -8.16 -17.66
C THR A 215 -24.50 -7.45 -17.76
N ASP A 216 -24.21 -6.53 -16.85
CA ASP A 216 -23.00 -5.69 -16.89
C ASP A 216 -21.73 -6.47 -16.57
N ASP A 217 -21.80 -7.40 -15.64
CA ASP A 217 -20.69 -8.23 -15.19
C ASP A 217 -20.60 -9.55 -15.97
N THR A 218 -20.98 -9.51 -17.26
CA THR A 218 -20.93 -10.66 -18.16
C THR A 218 -20.23 -10.35 -19.47
N LYS A 219 -19.85 -11.38 -20.23
CA LYS A 219 -19.32 -11.24 -21.59
C LYS A 219 -20.31 -10.60 -22.60
N PHE A 220 -21.56 -10.38 -22.19
CA PHE A 220 -22.60 -9.73 -22.99
C PHE A 220 -22.84 -8.27 -22.58
N ASN A 221 -21.95 -7.70 -21.76
CA ASN A 221 -21.97 -6.27 -21.46
C ASN A 221 -21.99 -5.46 -22.76
N ASN A 222 -22.87 -4.46 -22.82
CA ASN A 222 -23.02 -3.55 -23.95
C ASN A 222 -22.77 -2.07 -23.56
N LYS A 223 -22.19 -1.85 -22.37
CA LYS A 223 -21.81 -0.54 -21.85
C LYS A 223 -20.35 -0.21 -22.20
N GLY A 224 -20.06 1.08 -22.28
CA GLY A 224 -18.76 1.60 -22.71
C GLY A 224 -18.48 1.41 -24.21
N ARG A 225 -17.30 1.87 -24.65
CA ARG A 225 -16.85 1.81 -26.06
C ARG A 225 -16.37 0.41 -26.45
N ASP A 226 -15.76 -0.29 -25.50
CA ASP A 226 -15.07 -1.57 -25.66
C ASP A 226 -15.92 -2.76 -25.20
N ASN A 227 -17.11 -2.53 -24.62
CA ASN A 227 -17.96 -3.57 -24.03
C ASN A 227 -17.18 -4.45 -23.03
N TYR A 228 -16.26 -3.83 -22.29
CA TYR A 228 -15.28 -4.55 -21.49
C TYR A 228 -15.94 -5.42 -20.42
N MET A 229 -15.45 -6.66 -20.32
CA MET A 229 -15.63 -7.50 -19.16
C MET A 229 -14.40 -8.41 -19.03
N GLN A 230 -13.80 -8.41 -17.85
CA GLN A 230 -12.77 -9.33 -17.43
C GLN A 230 -13.18 -9.93 -16.09
N GLN A 231 -13.06 -11.26 -15.99
CA GLN A 231 -13.21 -11.99 -14.74
C GLN A 231 -12.05 -12.96 -14.60
N GLU A 232 -11.37 -12.89 -13.47
CA GLU A 232 -10.34 -13.84 -13.07
C GLU A 232 -10.84 -14.61 -11.84
N GLU A 233 -10.79 -15.94 -11.89
CA GLU A 233 -11.16 -16.78 -10.75
C GLU A 233 -9.93 -17.56 -10.27
N MET A 234 -9.49 -17.26 -9.05
CA MET A 234 -8.42 -18.00 -8.39
C MET A 234 -8.99 -19.20 -7.65
N PRO A 235 -8.47 -20.42 -7.91
CA PRO A 235 -8.86 -21.62 -7.18
C PRO A 235 -8.32 -21.57 -5.74
N ALA A 236 -8.62 -22.60 -4.96
CA ALA A 236 -8.23 -22.61 -3.56
C ALA A 236 -6.71 -22.55 -3.33
N TYR A 237 -6.27 -21.63 -2.48
CA TYR A 237 -4.87 -21.48 -2.07
C TYR A 237 -4.75 -21.12 -0.58
N ALA A 238 -3.66 -21.54 0.05
CA ALA A 238 -3.37 -21.17 1.44
C ALA A 238 -2.92 -19.70 1.49
N HIS A 239 -3.68 -18.85 2.17
CA HIS A 239 -3.36 -17.41 2.30
C HIS A 239 -2.60 -17.10 3.60
N SER A 240 -2.58 -18.02 4.56
CA SER A 240 -1.82 -17.89 5.81
C SER A 240 -1.57 -19.26 6.45
N PHE A 241 -0.52 -19.35 7.24
CA PHE A 241 -0.20 -20.52 8.07
C PHE A 241 -0.23 -20.10 9.54
N LEU A 242 -1.10 -20.71 10.35
CA LEU A 242 -1.20 -20.36 11.77
C LEU A 242 -0.19 -21.19 12.59
N LEU A 243 0.40 -20.55 13.60
CA LEU A 243 1.31 -21.18 14.55
C LEU A 243 0.53 -22.20 15.37
N THR A 244 0.89 -23.48 15.32
CA THR A 244 0.26 -24.57 16.07
C THR A 244 1.11 -25.05 17.24
N ALA A 245 2.44 -24.93 17.14
CA ALA A 245 3.35 -25.31 18.22
C ALA A 245 4.58 -24.39 18.33
N LEU A 246 5.06 -24.21 19.55
CA LEU A 246 6.36 -23.65 19.88
C LEU A 246 7.07 -24.63 20.82
N VAL A 247 8.19 -25.19 20.39
CA VAL A 247 8.91 -26.23 21.14
C VAL A 247 10.32 -25.79 21.48
N SER A 248 10.79 -26.24 22.65
CA SER A 248 12.16 -26.03 23.13
C SER A 248 13.17 -26.91 22.38
N PRO A 249 14.48 -26.57 22.40
CA PRO A 249 15.51 -27.37 21.72
C PRO A 249 15.62 -28.82 22.22
N ASN A 250 15.19 -29.07 23.46
CA ASN A 250 15.20 -30.38 24.11
C ASN A 250 13.82 -31.06 24.10
N TYR A 251 12.87 -30.55 23.34
CA TYR A 251 11.56 -31.17 23.18
C TYR A 251 11.67 -32.48 22.39
N VAL A 252 10.98 -33.51 22.87
CA VAL A 252 10.90 -34.82 22.20
C VAL A 252 9.44 -35.27 22.21
N ASP A 253 8.89 -35.37 21.00
CA ASP A 253 7.61 -36.03 20.72
C ASP A 253 7.81 -37.55 20.83
N VAL A 254 7.30 -38.16 21.89
CA VAL A 254 7.58 -39.57 22.24
C VAL A 254 6.78 -40.52 21.36
N THR A 255 5.53 -40.18 21.06
CA THR A 255 4.55 -41.03 20.37
C THR A 255 4.30 -40.64 18.92
N GLN A 256 4.90 -39.56 18.44
CA GLN A 256 4.75 -38.97 17.10
C GLN A 256 3.30 -38.55 16.80
N ASP A 257 2.63 -37.97 17.78
CA ASP A 257 1.25 -37.47 17.68
C ASP A 257 1.13 -35.99 18.07
N GLY A 258 2.23 -35.25 17.99
CA GLY A 258 2.31 -33.82 18.29
C GLY A 258 2.49 -33.57 19.78
N ILE A 259 2.13 -32.38 20.27
CA ILE A 259 2.26 -32.07 21.71
C ILE A 259 1.20 -32.81 22.51
N THR A 260 1.67 -33.72 23.37
CA THR A 260 0.91 -34.48 24.38
C THR A 260 1.57 -34.39 25.76
N GLU A 261 0.88 -34.87 26.80
CA GLU A 261 1.37 -34.80 28.18
C GLU A 261 2.54 -35.75 28.49
N ASP A 262 2.76 -36.80 27.69
CA ASP A 262 3.86 -37.75 27.87
C ASP A 262 5.20 -37.25 27.29
N ASP A 263 5.17 -36.17 26.53
CA ASP A 263 6.34 -35.56 25.90
C ASP A 263 7.34 -34.96 26.88
N LYS A 264 8.60 -34.95 26.45
CA LYS A 264 9.72 -34.36 27.20
C LYS A 264 10.03 -32.97 26.70
N GLY A 265 10.60 -32.16 27.60
CA GLY A 265 10.94 -30.75 27.32
C GLY A 265 9.76 -29.81 27.57
N ASP A 266 9.93 -28.56 27.10
CA ASP A 266 8.91 -27.53 27.16
C ASP A 266 8.28 -27.30 25.78
N ALA A 267 6.96 -27.18 25.76
CA ALA A 267 6.20 -26.88 24.56
C ALA A 267 5.01 -25.96 24.87
N VAL A 268 4.58 -25.20 23.87
CA VAL A 268 3.35 -24.41 23.87
C VAL A 268 2.53 -24.79 22.64
N LYS A 269 1.30 -25.25 22.87
CA LYS A 269 0.35 -25.66 21.84
C LYS A 269 -0.69 -24.55 21.60
N PHE A 270 -1.01 -24.29 20.35
CA PHE A 270 -1.99 -23.29 19.92
C PHE A 270 -3.14 -24.01 19.22
N ASN A 271 -4.29 -24.03 19.88
CA ASN A 271 -5.47 -24.74 19.41
C ASN A 271 -6.43 -23.75 18.75
N TYR A 272 -7.06 -24.14 17.65
CA TYR A 272 -7.95 -23.29 16.87
C TYR A 272 -9.33 -23.91 16.66
N THR A 273 -10.33 -23.06 16.46
CA THR A 273 -11.66 -23.46 16.03
C THR A 273 -11.89 -22.97 14.61
N LYS A 274 -12.28 -23.88 13.72
CA LYS A 274 -12.81 -23.52 12.40
C LYS A 274 -14.22 -22.98 12.57
N PHE A 275 -14.47 -21.80 12.03
CA PHE A 275 -15.81 -21.25 11.94
C PHE A 275 -16.66 -22.11 11.00
N LYS A 276 -17.83 -22.54 11.49
CA LYS A 276 -18.84 -23.26 10.70
C LYS A 276 -20.17 -22.52 10.79
N LYS A 277 -20.84 -22.38 9.65
CA LYS A 277 -22.26 -22.04 9.61
C LYS A 277 -23.04 -23.30 10.04
N PRO A 278 -23.95 -23.24 11.02
CA PRO A 278 -24.85 -24.34 11.34
C PRO A 278 -25.62 -24.78 10.10
N ALA A 279 -25.85 -26.08 9.98
CA ALA A 279 -26.70 -26.61 8.93
C ALA A 279 -28.13 -26.03 9.08
N GLU A 280 -28.69 -25.54 7.99
CA GLU A 280 -30.13 -25.24 7.90
C GLU A 280 -30.89 -26.56 7.73
N ASP A 281 -32.01 -26.74 8.44
CA ASP A 281 -32.80 -27.97 8.38
C ASP A 281 -33.15 -28.36 6.93
N GLY A 282 -32.79 -29.58 6.53
CA GLY A 282 -33.08 -30.11 5.19
C GLY A 282 -32.09 -29.75 4.08
N VAL A 283 -31.02 -29.00 4.38
CA VAL A 283 -29.98 -28.63 3.40
C VAL A 283 -28.68 -29.37 3.71
N ALA A 284 -28.12 -30.09 2.72
CA ALA A 284 -26.79 -30.69 2.82
C ALA A 284 -25.77 -29.62 3.24
N GLN A 285 -24.89 -29.94 4.20
CA GLN A 285 -23.95 -29.01 4.83
C GLN A 285 -23.48 -27.89 3.88
N GLN A 286 -23.92 -26.66 4.16
CA GLN A 286 -23.51 -25.49 3.39
C GLN A 286 -21.99 -25.33 3.48
N LYS A 287 -21.37 -24.98 2.34
CA LYS A 287 -19.92 -24.78 2.18
C LYS A 287 -19.33 -24.02 3.37
N ALA A 288 -18.39 -24.65 4.07
CA ALA A 288 -17.66 -24.03 5.17
C ALA A 288 -16.80 -22.87 4.64
N GLY A 289 -17.29 -21.63 4.77
CA GLY A 289 -16.52 -20.46 4.37
C GLY A 289 -17.21 -19.14 4.72
N PHE A 290 -16.41 -18.15 5.11
CA PHE A 290 -16.82 -16.76 5.23
C PHE A 290 -16.80 -16.11 3.85
N GLN A 291 -17.95 -15.58 3.43
CA GLN A 291 -18.10 -14.89 2.15
C GLN A 291 -17.78 -13.40 2.31
N TRP A 292 -16.76 -12.92 1.60
CA TRP A 292 -16.31 -11.53 1.67
C TRP A 292 -16.39 -10.86 0.30
N ARG A 293 -16.59 -9.54 0.30
CA ARG A 293 -16.60 -8.72 -0.91
C ARG A 293 -16.03 -7.34 -0.62
N THR A 294 -15.39 -6.73 -1.61
CA THR A 294 -15.12 -5.29 -1.66
C THR A 294 -15.57 -4.71 -3.00
N PRO A 295 -16.37 -3.64 -3.02
CA PRO A 295 -17.04 -3.04 -1.85
C PRO A 295 -18.18 -3.95 -1.33
N VAL A 296 -18.60 -3.73 -0.08
CA VAL A 296 -19.84 -4.31 0.45
C VAL A 296 -21.00 -3.42 0.02
N GLY A 297 -22.09 -4.02 -0.44
CA GLY A 297 -23.25 -3.31 -0.96
C GLY A 297 -23.97 -4.13 -2.02
N ASN A 298 -25.30 -4.16 -1.95
CA ASN A 298 -26.11 -4.91 -2.90
C ASN A 298 -26.07 -4.25 -4.29
N LYS A 299 -25.54 -4.95 -5.29
CA LYS A 299 -25.39 -4.49 -6.68
C LYS A 299 -24.53 -3.22 -6.82
N VAL A 300 -23.52 -3.12 -5.96
CA VAL A 300 -22.55 -2.01 -5.95
C VAL A 300 -21.16 -2.53 -6.31
N ALA A 301 -20.44 -1.76 -7.11
CA ALA A 301 -19.04 -1.98 -7.45
C ALA A 301 -18.23 -0.70 -7.20
N SER A 302 -16.91 -0.84 -7.06
CA SER A 302 -16.01 0.31 -6.97
C SER A 302 -15.95 0.97 -8.34
N TYR A 303 -16.15 2.28 -8.36
CA TYR A 303 -16.14 3.08 -9.58
C TYR A 303 -14.72 3.52 -9.91
N SER A 304 -14.32 3.32 -11.16
CA SER A 304 -13.09 3.86 -11.73
C SER A 304 -13.49 4.77 -12.89
N GLU A 305 -13.48 6.07 -12.63
CA GLU A 305 -13.60 7.08 -13.68
C GLU A 305 -12.44 6.91 -14.67
N GLY A 306 -12.75 6.87 -15.96
CA GLY A 306 -11.74 6.98 -17.01
C GLY A 306 -11.40 8.45 -17.26
N LEU A 307 -11.64 8.93 -18.47
CA LEU A 307 -11.49 10.34 -18.81
C LEU A 307 -12.74 11.12 -18.41
N LYS A 308 -12.57 12.27 -17.73
CA LYS A 308 -13.66 13.05 -17.13
C LYS A 308 -14.72 13.48 -18.14
N THR A 309 -14.32 13.60 -19.39
CA THR A 309 -15.14 14.09 -20.49
C THR A 309 -15.50 12.99 -21.48
N ASP A 310 -15.31 11.70 -21.12
CA ASP A 310 -15.69 10.54 -21.93
C ASP A 310 -16.26 9.39 -21.08
N ILE A 311 -17.55 9.45 -20.75
CA ILE A 311 -18.23 8.40 -19.95
C ILE A 311 -18.22 6.98 -20.56
N LYS A 312 -17.74 6.81 -21.81
CA LYS A 312 -17.71 5.50 -22.49
C LYS A 312 -16.45 4.70 -22.13
N ASP A 313 -15.49 5.27 -21.41
CA ASP A 313 -14.30 4.55 -20.92
C ASP A 313 -14.35 4.22 -19.43
N ASP A 314 -15.41 4.62 -18.74
CA ASP A 314 -15.66 4.36 -17.33
C ASP A 314 -15.76 2.85 -17.05
N LYS A 315 -15.18 2.44 -15.92
CA LYS A 315 -15.18 1.04 -15.48
C LYS A 315 -15.64 0.91 -14.04
N ALA A 316 -16.14 -0.27 -13.73
CA ALA A 316 -16.46 -0.68 -12.38
C ALA A 316 -15.76 -2.01 -12.07
N HIS A 317 -15.38 -2.20 -10.81
CA HIS A 317 -14.72 -3.40 -10.36
C HIS A 317 -15.22 -3.87 -8.99
N TYR A 318 -15.20 -5.17 -8.77
CA TYR A 318 -15.41 -5.75 -7.46
C TYR A 318 -14.54 -6.99 -7.28
N ILE A 319 -14.22 -7.27 -6.03
CA ILE A 319 -13.55 -8.50 -5.61
C ILE A 319 -14.48 -9.25 -4.68
N TYR A 320 -14.70 -10.53 -4.95
CA TYR A 320 -15.46 -11.45 -4.11
C TYR A 320 -14.59 -12.64 -3.73
N GLY A 321 -14.79 -13.19 -2.53
CA GLY A 321 -14.17 -14.47 -2.19
C GLY A 321 -14.88 -15.24 -1.09
N GLU A 322 -14.53 -16.52 -1.02
CA GLU A 322 -14.95 -17.49 -0.01
C GLU A 322 -13.68 -17.98 0.68
N ARG A 323 -13.59 -17.84 2.00
CA ARG A 323 -12.39 -18.27 2.73
C ARG A 323 -12.73 -18.99 4.03
N GLU A 324 -11.81 -19.79 4.51
CA GLU A 324 -11.86 -20.29 5.87
C GLU A 324 -11.68 -19.15 6.87
N MET A 325 -12.33 -19.30 8.02
CA MET A 325 -12.11 -18.42 9.17
C MET A 325 -11.80 -19.28 10.37
N TRP A 326 -10.67 -18.99 11.01
CA TRP A 326 -10.21 -19.70 12.19
C TRP A 326 -10.03 -18.71 13.34
N HIS A 327 -10.38 -19.15 14.54
CA HIS A 327 -10.22 -18.37 15.76
C HIS A 327 -9.42 -19.17 16.77
N LEU A 328 -8.54 -18.49 17.50
CA LEU A 328 -7.76 -19.13 18.56
C LEU A 328 -8.73 -19.63 19.64
N TYR A 329 -8.68 -20.93 19.92
CA TYR A 329 -9.47 -21.61 20.94
C TYR A 329 -8.75 -21.57 22.28
N SER A 330 -7.51 -22.05 22.32
CA SER A 330 -6.68 -22.02 23.53
C SER A 330 -5.20 -21.92 23.22
N ILE A 331 -4.45 -21.41 24.19
CA ILE A 331 -2.99 -21.57 24.25
C ILE A 331 -2.69 -22.41 25.48
N GLU A 332 -1.88 -23.43 25.29
CA GLU A 332 -1.64 -24.47 26.26
C GLU A 332 -0.14 -24.62 26.49
N SER A 333 0.29 -24.48 27.74
CA SER A 333 1.64 -24.82 28.18
C SER A 333 1.59 -26.08 29.04
N LYS A 334 2.75 -26.54 29.54
CA LYS A 334 2.82 -27.71 30.42
C LYS A 334 1.91 -27.66 31.65
N ASN A 335 1.66 -26.47 32.21
CA ASN A 335 0.93 -26.33 33.47
C ASN A 335 -0.36 -25.48 33.37
N MET A 336 -0.52 -24.71 32.29
CA MET A 336 -1.60 -23.72 32.20
C MET A 336 -2.28 -23.74 30.84
N ILE A 337 -3.56 -23.37 30.83
CA ILE A 337 -4.36 -23.20 29.61
C ILE A 337 -5.04 -21.83 29.64
N ALA A 338 -4.77 -21.02 28.63
CA ALA A 338 -5.51 -19.80 28.35
C ALA A 338 -6.60 -20.10 27.31
N ARG A 339 -7.87 -20.09 27.74
CA ARG A 339 -9.06 -20.35 26.90
C ARG A 339 -9.69 -19.03 26.42
N PHE A 340 -9.93 -18.92 25.11
CA PHE A 340 -10.50 -17.75 24.46
C PHE A 340 -11.99 -17.99 24.14
N TYR A 341 -12.87 -17.30 24.86
CA TYR A 341 -14.32 -17.42 24.66
C TYR A 341 -14.81 -16.34 23.70
N VAL A 342 -15.57 -16.76 22.69
CA VAL A 342 -16.09 -15.92 21.62
C VAL A 342 -17.62 -15.95 21.60
N LYS A 343 -18.23 -14.93 20.99
CA LYS A 343 -19.69 -14.84 20.81
C LYS A 343 -20.07 -14.58 19.35
N ASN A 344 -21.17 -15.20 18.93
CA ASN A 344 -21.80 -15.09 17.60
C ASN A 344 -22.70 -13.85 17.43
N ASP A 345 -22.66 -12.88 18.37
CA ASP A 345 -23.54 -11.71 18.42
C ASP A 345 -22.89 -10.43 17.85
N ARG A 346 -21.70 -10.53 17.25
CA ARG A 346 -21.00 -9.38 16.64
C ARG A 346 -21.87 -8.73 15.56
N ARG A 347 -22.07 -7.41 15.59
CA ARG A 347 -23.00 -6.70 14.69
C ARG A 347 -22.37 -6.24 13.37
N ASP A 348 -21.09 -5.87 13.39
CA ASP A 348 -20.27 -5.55 12.21
C ASP A 348 -19.51 -6.78 11.66
N CYS A 349 -18.79 -6.62 10.55
CA CYS A 349 -18.05 -7.72 9.89
C CYS A 349 -18.96 -8.91 9.52
N ARG A 350 -20.16 -8.58 9.07
CA ARG A 350 -21.10 -9.50 8.45
C ARG A 350 -20.59 -9.93 7.07
N GLN A 351 -20.89 -11.17 6.73
CA GLN A 351 -20.56 -11.71 5.41
C GLN A 351 -21.53 -11.19 4.36
N VAL A 352 -21.19 -11.36 3.09
CA VAL A 352 -22.12 -11.12 1.98
C VAL A 352 -22.86 -12.41 1.61
N THR A 353 -24.01 -12.30 0.95
CA THR A 353 -24.80 -13.45 0.49
C THR A 353 -24.29 -14.05 -0.82
N GLY A 354 -23.46 -13.32 -1.58
CA GLY A 354 -22.99 -13.72 -2.90
C GLY A 354 -22.14 -12.65 -3.58
N GLN A 355 -21.86 -12.86 -4.87
CA GLN A 355 -21.06 -11.95 -5.69
C GLN A 355 -21.74 -10.59 -5.87
N GLU A 356 -23.05 -10.49 -5.67
CA GLU A 356 -23.85 -9.27 -5.71
C GLU A 356 -23.71 -8.42 -4.44
N GLY A 357 -23.00 -8.89 -3.40
CA GLY A 357 -22.55 -8.08 -2.27
C GLY A 357 -23.63 -7.67 -1.27
N GLY A 358 -24.84 -8.22 -1.39
CA GLY A 358 -25.89 -8.08 -0.38
C GLY A 358 -25.42 -8.62 0.98
N LEU A 359 -25.79 -7.95 2.07
CA LEU A 359 -25.32 -8.31 3.41
C LEU A 359 -26.14 -9.46 4.00
N ASP A 360 -25.47 -10.44 4.61
CA ASP A 360 -26.11 -11.45 5.45
C ASP A 360 -26.25 -10.90 6.89
N PRO A 361 -27.46 -10.62 7.38
CA PRO A 361 -27.65 -10.03 8.71
C PRO A 361 -27.39 -11.02 9.86
N ASN A 362 -27.41 -12.33 9.57
CA ASN A 362 -27.39 -13.38 10.58
C ASN A 362 -25.98 -13.93 10.81
N TRP A 363 -25.13 -13.91 9.78
CA TRP A 363 -23.81 -14.57 9.80
C TRP A 363 -22.66 -13.57 9.64
N GLY A 364 -21.57 -13.82 10.35
CA GLY A 364 -20.43 -12.92 10.37
C GLY A 364 -19.31 -13.39 11.29
N MET A 365 -18.28 -12.56 11.42
CA MET A 365 -17.18 -12.82 12.34
C MET A 365 -17.66 -12.84 13.80
N GLN A 366 -17.00 -13.62 14.65
CA GLN A 366 -17.26 -13.60 16.10
C GLN A 366 -16.54 -12.44 16.79
N ARG A 367 -16.96 -12.10 18.01
CA ARG A 367 -16.22 -11.18 18.90
C ARG A 367 -15.69 -11.91 20.13
N LEU A 368 -14.54 -11.47 20.63
CA LEU A 368 -13.94 -11.97 21.87
C LEU A 368 -14.77 -11.47 23.08
N ASP A 369 -15.23 -12.39 23.91
CA ASP A 369 -15.98 -12.09 25.14
C ASP A 369 -15.05 -12.03 26.34
N LYS A 370 -14.24 -13.08 26.53
CA LYS A 370 -13.31 -13.20 27.66
C LYS A 370 -12.16 -14.16 27.35
N VAL A 371 -11.08 -13.99 28.08
CA VAL A 371 -9.96 -14.94 28.15
C VAL A 371 -9.84 -15.42 29.59
N CYS A 372 -9.83 -16.72 29.79
CA CYS A 372 -9.69 -17.33 31.10
C CYS A 372 -8.40 -18.15 31.16
N LEU A 373 -7.60 -17.92 32.20
CA LEU A 373 -6.41 -18.71 32.50
C LEU A 373 -6.73 -19.77 33.56
N TYR A 374 -6.45 -21.03 33.25
CA TYR A 374 -6.68 -22.17 34.12
C TYR A 374 -5.36 -22.90 34.43
N SER A 375 -5.30 -23.53 35.59
CA SER A 375 -4.32 -24.59 35.89
C SER A 375 -4.77 -25.89 35.22
N LYS A 376 -3.88 -26.59 34.53
CA LYS A 376 -4.17 -27.91 33.97
C LYS A 376 -4.54 -28.92 35.05
N ALA A 377 -3.79 -28.94 36.15
CA ALA A 377 -4.05 -29.85 37.27
C ALA A 377 -5.47 -29.68 37.84
N ASP A 378 -5.96 -28.44 37.94
CA ASP A 378 -7.31 -28.17 38.42
C ASP A 378 -8.37 -28.60 37.39
N LEU A 379 -8.10 -28.40 36.09
CA LEU A 379 -8.98 -28.87 35.01
C LEU A 379 -9.08 -30.40 34.98
N ILE A 380 -7.98 -31.13 35.16
CA ILE A 380 -7.98 -32.59 35.23
C ILE A 380 -8.77 -33.08 36.45
N LYS A 381 -8.57 -32.44 37.60
CA LYS A 381 -9.18 -32.87 38.87
C LYS A 381 -10.66 -32.51 38.98
N LEU A 382 -11.06 -31.34 38.49
CA LEU A 382 -12.39 -30.75 38.72
C LEU A 382 -13.23 -30.64 37.44
N GLY A 383 -12.66 -30.88 36.26
CA GLY A 383 -13.36 -30.76 34.99
C GLY A 383 -14.00 -29.38 34.80
N ALA A 384 -15.31 -29.38 34.51
CA ALA A 384 -16.09 -28.15 34.30
C ALA A 384 -16.19 -27.25 35.55
N ASP A 385 -15.95 -27.78 36.75
CA ASP A 385 -16.00 -27.02 38.00
C ASP A 385 -14.70 -26.28 38.32
N ALA A 386 -13.65 -26.46 37.50
CA ALA A 386 -12.38 -25.76 37.65
C ALA A 386 -12.57 -24.24 37.57
N LYS A 387 -11.96 -23.51 38.51
CA LYS A 387 -12.06 -22.05 38.56
C LYS A 387 -10.89 -21.40 37.83
N PRO A 388 -11.12 -20.37 37.00
CA PRO A 388 -10.03 -19.66 36.36
C PRO A 388 -9.25 -18.86 37.40
N ILE A 389 -7.92 -18.95 37.32
CA ILE A 389 -6.96 -18.15 38.10
C ILE A 389 -7.17 -16.67 37.79
N LYS A 390 -7.31 -16.36 36.50
CA LYS A 390 -7.52 -15.00 35.99
C LYS A 390 -8.52 -15.02 34.85
N THR A 391 -9.47 -14.09 34.87
CA THR A 391 -10.39 -13.83 33.75
C THR A 391 -10.23 -12.40 33.30
N VAL A 392 -9.94 -12.21 32.01
CA VAL A 392 -9.92 -10.92 31.34
C VAL A 392 -11.19 -10.82 30.52
N GLN A 393 -12.15 -9.98 30.93
CA GLN A 393 -13.43 -9.80 30.26
C GLN A 393 -13.41 -8.52 29.41
N PHE A 394 -13.92 -8.62 28.18
CA PHE A 394 -13.96 -7.52 27.22
C PHE A 394 -15.37 -6.92 27.15
N PHE A 395 -15.46 -5.59 27.25
CA PHE A 395 -16.70 -4.85 27.06
C PHE A 395 -16.54 -3.93 25.86
N GLN A 396 -17.43 -4.10 24.88
CA GLN A 396 -17.34 -3.44 23.58
C GLN A 396 -18.64 -2.69 23.23
N SER A 397 -18.63 -1.82 22.25
CA SER A 397 -19.84 -1.20 21.65
C SER A 397 -19.62 -1.02 20.15
N TYR A 398 -20.57 -0.39 19.44
CA TYR A 398 -20.41 -0.01 18.03
C TYR A 398 -20.48 1.52 17.87
N LYS A 399 -19.92 2.25 18.84
CA LYS A 399 -20.06 3.71 18.92
C LYS A 399 -19.20 4.47 17.91
N LEU A 400 -18.08 3.92 17.46
CA LEU A 400 -17.13 4.57 16.54
C LEU A 400 -17.33 4.12 15.09
N CYS A 401 -16.96 4.99 14.15
CA CYS A 401 -17.04 4.76 12.71
C CYS A 401 -18.46 4.38 12.31
N LYS A 402 -19.37 5.35 12.41
CA LYS A 402 -20.82 5.15 12.27
C LYS A 402 -21.19 4.66 10.87
N ASN A 403 -22.30 3.92 10.74
CA ASN A 403 -22.88 3.51 9.46
C ASN A 403 -21.91 2.73 8.55
N VAL A 404 -21.21 1.74 9.09
CA VAL A 404 -20.36 0.88 8.25
C VAL A 404 -21.21 -0.09 7.45
N ASP A 405 -20.90 -0.23 6.16
CA ASP A 405 -21.66 -1.03 5.19
C ASP A 405 -21.88 -2.50 5.61
N ASN A 406 -21.01 -3.03 6.47
CA ASN A 406 -21.07 -4.42 6.93
C ASN A 406 -21.56 -4.60 8.38
N ASN A 407 -22.37 -3.65 8.88
CA ASN A 407 -23.11 -3.78 10.13
C ASN A 407 -24.59 -4.09 9.83
N ASN A 408 -25.17 -5.06 10.54
CA ASN A 408 -26.54 -5.52 10.31
C ASN A 408 -27.65 -4.62 10.87
N GLY A 409 -27.31 -3.54 11.58
CA GLY A 409 -28.28 -2.59 12.16
C GLY A 409 -29.15 -3.16 13.29
N ILE A 410 -28.91 -4.42 13.71
CA ILE A 410 -29.72 -5.06 14.76
C ILE A 410 -29.30 -4.48 16.13
N PRO A 411 -30.24 -4.03 16.98
CA PRO A 411 -29.92 -3.54 18.32
C PRO A 411 -29.13 -4.57 19.14
N ASP A 412 -28.10 -4.11 19.86
CA ASP A 412 -27.31 -4.92 20.80
C ASP A 412 -27.71 -4.53 22.23
N TYR A 413 -28.72 -5.20 22.77
CA TYR A 413 -29.10 -5.07 24.17
C TYR A 413 -28.32 -6.09 25.02
N ARG A 414 -27.85 -5.68 26.19
CA ARG A 414 -27.02 -6.51 27.07
C ARG A 414 -27.58 -6.58 28.48
N GLY A 415 -27.23 -7.66 29.18
CA GLY A 415 -27.64 -7.88 30.58
C GLY A 415 -29.10 -8.33 30.73
N GLY A 416 -29.68 -8.98 29.73
CA GLY A 416 -31.06 -9.48 29.78
C GLY A 416 -32.14 -8.41 29.59
N CYS A 417 -31.76 -7.18 29.25
CA CYS A 417 -32.68 -6.10 28.91
C CYS A 417 -33.18 -6.26 27.46
N SER A 418 -34.47 -6.03 27.20
CA SER A 418 -35.04 -5.94 25.85
C SER A 418 -36.08 -4.83 25.77
N GLY A 419 -36.06 -4.01 24.71
CA GLY A 419 -37.06 -2.96 24.46
C GLY A 419 -36.48 -1.54 24.35
N SER A 420 -37.33 -0.56 24.06
CA SER A 420 -36.96 0.84 23.79
C SER A 420 -36.38 1.59 25.00
N THR A 421 -36.52 1.06 26.21
CA THR A 421 -35.93 1.61 27.45
C THR A 421 -34.50 1.12 27.71
N CYS A 422 -34.04 0.11 26.96
CA CYS A 422 -32.71 -0.47 27.11
C CYS A 422 -31.67 0.29 26.29
N LYS A 423 -30.47 0.41 26.84
CA LYS A 423 -29.33 0.94 26.08
C LYS A 423 -28.97 -0.02 24.95
N ASP A 424 -29.17 0.41 23.72
CA ASP A 424 -28.65 -0.23 22.53
C ASP A 424 -27.16 0.14 22.34
N TYR A 425 -26.28 -0.86 22.34
CA TYR A 425 -24.86 -0.65 22.11
C TYR A 425 -24.50 -0.54 20.62
N ASN A 426 -25.46 -0.77 19.71
CA ASN A 426 -25.33 -0.68 18.26
C ASN A 426 -26.05 0.51 17.61
N THR A 427 -26.52 1.50 18.37
CA THR A 427 -27.33 2.63 17.83
C THR A 427 -26.68 3.41 16.68
N ASN A 428 -25.35 3.39 16.63
CA ASN A 428 -24.55 4.08 15.62
C ASN A 428 -24.20 3.21 14.39
N HIS A 429 -24.58 1.93 14.41
CA HIS A 429 -24.23 0.94 13.38
C HIS A 429 -22.74 0.95 13.01
N GLY A 430 -21.87 1.13 14.00
CA GLY A 430 -20.43 1.33 13.78
C GLY A 430 -19.58 0.07 13.83
N LYS A 431 -18.26 0.25 13.92
CA LYS A 431 -17.30 -0.86 14.12
C LYS A 431 -17.24 -1.29 15.57
N LEU A 432 -16.95 -2.58 15.79
CA LEU A 432 -16.72 -3.11 17.13
C LEU A 432 -15.60 -2.33 17.83
N THR A 433 -15.96 -1.63 18.90
CA THR A 433 -15.11 -0.70 19.65
C THR A 433 -14.88 -1.24 21.04
N LEU A 434 -13.63 -1.31 21.49
CA LEU A 434 -13.32 -1.69 22.88
C LEU A 434 -13.59 -0.52 23.83
N ASP A 435 -14.49 -0.71 24.79
CA ASP A 435 -14.84 0.31 25.79
C ASP A 435 -14.08 0.12 27.10
N SER A 436 -13.99 -1.12 27.57
CA SER A 436 -13.25 -1.44 28.79
C SER A 436 -12.83 -2.90 28.88
N ILE A 437 -11.82 -3.16 29.69
CA ILE A 437 -11.38 -4.49 30.09
C ILE A 437 -11.49 -4.61 31.61
N TRP A 438 -12.05 -5.71 32.08
CA TRP A 438 -12.19 -6.04 33.49
C TRP A 438 -11.39 -7.28 33.82
N ILE A 439 -10.63 -7.24 34.92
CA ILE A 439 -9.83 -8.37 35.36
C ILE A 439 -10.40 -8.92 36.67
N PHE A 440 -10.70 -10.21 36.65
CA PHE A 440 -11.18 -10.98 37.79
C PHE A 440 -10.16 -12.06 38.15
N TYR A 441 -10.15 -12.47 39.41
CA TYR A 441 -9.24 -13.49 39.94
C TYR A 441 -10.01 -14.58 40.67
N ASN A 442 -9.53 -15.82 40.59
CA ASN A 442 -10.06 -16.99 41.29
C ASN A 442 -11.58 -17.20 41.10
N GLY A 443 -12.07 -16.96 39.89
CA GLY A 443 -13.50 -17.05 39.55
C GLY A 443 -14.42 -16.04 40.27
N ASN A 444 -13.90 -15.10 41.06
CA ASN A 444 -14.71 -14.13 41.80
C ASN A 444 -15.14 -12.96 40.89
N LYS A 445 -16.42 -12.92 40.55
CA LYS A 445 -17.05 -11.84 39.77
C LYS A 445 -17.57 -10.67 40.61
N LYS A 446 -17.63 -10.79 41.94
CA LYS A 446 -18.28 -9.80 42.83
C LYS A 446 -17.43 -8.55 43.08
N THR A 447 -16.11 -8.63 42.93
CA THR A 447 -15.19 -7.51 43.14
C THR A 447 -14.14 -7.47 42.03
N ALA A 448 -14.46 -6.78 40.94
CA ALA A 448 -13.46 -6.45 39.92
C ALA A 448 -12.39 -5.54 40.53
N LYS A 449 -11.18 -6.06 40.73
CA LYS A 449 -10.10 -5.30 41.39
C LYS A 449 -9.48 -4.26 40.48
N THR A 450 -9.55 -4.44 39.15
CA THR A 450 -8.95 -3.53 38.17
C THR A 450 -9.81 -3.43 36.91
N ARG A 451 -9.99 -2.21 36.41
CA ARG A 451 -10.75 -1.89 35.21
C ARG A 451 -9.96 -0.89 34.37
N TYR A 452 -9.73 -1.24 33.10
CA TYR A 452 -9.11 -0.35 32.12
C TYR A 452 -10.20 0.22 31.21
N VAL A 453 -10.23 1.53 31.02
CA VAL A 453 -11.26 2.23 30.23
C VAL A 453 -10.61 2.92 29.05
N PHE A 454 -11.19 2.73 27.87
CA PHE A 454 -10.72 3.35 26.64
C PHE A 454 -11.62 4.54 26.29
N SER A 455 -11.02 5.73 26.30
CA SER A 455 -11.68 6.99 25.98
C SER A 455 -11.39 7.39 24.53
N TYR A 456 -12.43 7.85 23.85
CA TYR A 456 -12.37 8.28 22.45
C TYR A 456 -13.01 9.66 22.30
N PRO A 457 -12.58 10.50 21.34
CA PRO A 457 -13.16 11.80 21.07
C PRO A 457 -14.67 11.72 20.81
N LYS A 458 -15.46 12.46 21.58
CA LYS A 458 -16.92 12.54 21.38
C LYS A 458 -17.30 13.29 20.10
N ASN A 459 -16.57 14.37 19.81
CA ASN A 459 -16.89 15.32 18.73
C ASN A 459 -16.12 15.05 17.42
N ASN A 460 -15.34 13.97 17.36
CA ASN A 460 -14.54 13.60 16.18
C ASN A 460 -14.72 12.13 15.83
N ASN A 461 -15.98 11.79 15.54
CA ASN A 461 -16.41 10.45 15.16
C ASN A 461 -17.24 10.56 13.87
N PRO A 462 -16.60 10.76 12.71
CA PRO A 462 -17.29 10.80 11.43
C PRO A 462 -17.94 9.43 11.09
N ALA A 463 -18.92 9.44 10.18
CA ALA A 463 -19.44 8.22 9.60
C ALA A 463 -18.42 7.60 8.65
N TYR A 464 -18.52 6.29 8.43
CA TYR A 464 -17.77 5.60 7.40
C TYR A 464 -18.15 6.15 6.03
N ASP A 465 -17.15 6.36 5.20
CA ASP A 465 -17.30 6.70 3.79
C ASP A 465 -16.10 6.12 3.04
N TYR A 466 -16.37 5.44 1.93
CA TYR A 466 -15.42 4.64 1.18
C TYR A 466 -14.30 5.48 0.55
N ASN A 467 -14.60 6.71 0.11
CA ASN A 467 -13.66 7.59 -0.59
C ASN A 467 -13.25 8.83 0.24
N SER A 468 -13.50 8.81 1.55
CA SER A 468 -13.15 9.90 2.48
C SER A 468 -11.78 9.71 3.13
N ASN A 469 -10.75 9.53 2.31
CA ASN A 469 -9.36 9.45 2.74
C ASN A 469 -8.43 10.29 1.87
N ASP A 470 -7.30 10.71 2.44
CA ASP A 470 -6.18 11.25 1.69
C ASP A 470 -5.22 10.13 1.22
N ARG A 471 -4.21 10.52 0.45
CA ARG A 471 -3.16 9.64 -0.09
C ARG A 471 -2.31 8.93 0.98
N TRP A 472 -2.30 9.44 2.21
CA TRP A 472 -1.60 8.83 3.35
C TRP A 472 -2.53 7.92 4.18
N GLY A 473 -3.79 7.79 3.78
CA GLY A 473 -4.79 6.96 4.44
C GLY A 473 -5.44 7.60 5.66
N ASN A 474 -5.22 8.89 5.91
CA ASN A 474 -5.97 9.60 6.96
C ASN A 474 -7.38 9.88 6.47
N TYR A 475 -8.32 10.00 7.42
CA TYR A 475 -9.66 10.49 7.10
C TYR A 475 -9.58 11.86 6.43
N LYS A 476 -10.41 12.10 5.43
CA LYS A 476 -10.53 13.38 4.76
C LYS A 476 -11.92 13.51 4.17
N PRO A 477 -12.83 14.27 4.79
CA PRO A 477 -14.18 14.42 4.25
C PRO A 477 -14.15 15.24 2.97
N VAL A 478 -15.00 14.92 2.00
CA VAL A 478 -15.21 15.82 0.83
C VAL A 478 -15.83 17.15 1.27
N LYS A 479 -16.75 17.09 2.25
CA LYS A 479 -17.46 18.24 2.83
C LYS A 479 -17.33 18.22 4.36
N GLU A 480 -16.88 19.33 4.90
CA GLU A 480 -16.83 19.57 6.34
C GLU A 480 -18.10 20.26 6.83
N VAL A 481 -18.68 19.74 7.92
CA VAL A 481 -19.82 20.33 8.61
C VAL A 481 -19.32 21.01 9.89
N ASN A 482 -19.50 22.33 9.99
CA ASN A 482 -19.20 23.13 11.17
C ASN A 482 -20.48 23.87 11.58
N GLY A 483 -21.20 23.32 12.56
CA GLY A 483 -22.53 23.82 12.94
C GLY A 483 -23.57 23.57 11.83
N SER A 484 -24.27 24.62 11.39
CA SER A 484 -25.19 24.56 10.25
C SER A 484 -24.51 24.78 8.89
N THR A 485 -23.23 25.12 8.86
CA THR A 485 -22.50 25.45 7.63
C THR A 485 -21.78 24.21 7.10
N THR A 486 -22.00 23.89 5.82
CA THR A 486 -21.26 22.84 5.10
C THR A 486 -20.33 23.50 4.09
N THR A 487 -19.04 23.21 4.16
CA THR A 487 -18.02 23.74 3.24
C THR A 487 -17.21 22.61 2.60
N TYR A 488 -16.76 22.79 1.36
CA TYR A 488 -15.86 21.84 0.74
C TYR A 488 -14.48 21.87 1.42
N THR A 489 -13.96 20.69 1.67
CA THR A 489 -12.66 20.51 2.30
C THR A 489 -11.54 20.79 1.32
N ASN A 490 -11.71 20.40 0.05
CA ASN A 490 -10.74 20.58 -1.02
C ASN A 490 -10.86 21.94 -1.71
N PRO A 491 -9.75 22.48 -2.26
CA PRO A 491 -9.79 23.63 -3.16
C PRO A 491 -10.74 23.43 -4.33
N ALA A 492 -11.41 24.50 -4.76
CA ALA A 492 -12.34 24.52 -5.90
C ALA A 492 -13.41 23.42 -5.90
N ASN A 493 -13.80 22.91 -4.72
CA ASN A 493 -14.80 21.86 -4.53
C ASN A 493 -14.43 20.54 -5.21
N LEU A 494 -13.13 20.27 -5.38
CA LEU A 494 -12.65 19.03 -5.99
C LEU A 494 -12.94 17.80 -5.12
N THR A 495 -13.10 16.66 -5.78
CA THR A 495 -13.25 15.37 -5.09
C THR A 495 -11.93 14.94 -4.45
N ASN A 496 -11.96 13.94 -3.56
CA ASN A 496 -10.71 13.36 -3.04
C ASN A 496 -9.93 12.58 -4.11
N ALA A 497 -10.60 12.08 -5.15
CA ALA A 497 -9.92 11.48 -6.30
C ALA A 497 -9.11 12.54 -7.08
N ASP A 498 -9.66 13.74 -7.25
CA ASP A 498 -9.00 14.84 -7.96
C ASP A 498 -7.92 15.55 -7.12
N TYR A 499 -8.16 15.64 -5.82
CA TYR A 499 -7.27 16.26 -4.85
C TYR A 499 -6.98 15.27 -3.70
N PRO A 500 -6.16 14.23 -3.93
CA PRO A 500 -5.88 13.20 -2.93
C PRO A 500 -4.88 13.66 -1.86
N TYR A 501 -4.29 14.86 -2.01
CA TYR A 501 -3.26 15.37 -1.11
C TYR A 501 -3.81 15.68 0.29
N VAL A 502 -2.94 15.59 1.29
CA VAL A 502 -3.23 16.05 2.65
C VAL A 502 -3.46 17.55 2.62
N ILE A 503 -4.44 18.02 3.38
CA ILE A 503 -4.69 19.45 3.51
C ILE A 503 -3.55 20.06 4.31
N GLN A 504 -2.92 21.09 3.78
CA GLN A 504 -1.82 21.78 4.44
C GLN A 504 -2.29 22.81 5.50
N ASP A 505 -3.40 22.49 6.19
CA ASP A 505 -3.97 23.23 7.31
C ASP A 505 -3.81 22.35 8.55
N LYS A 506 -2.97 22.76 9.49
CA LYS A 506 -2.61 21.97 10.65
C LYS A 506 -3.82 21.56 11.49
N THR A 507 -4.75 22.48 11.72
CA THR A 507 -5.93 22.25 12.55
C THR A 507 -6.84 21.20 11.93
N LYS A 508 -7.06 21.28 10.62
CA LYS A 508 -7.84 20.27 9.88
C LYS A 508 -7.11 18.93 9.81
N ALA A 509 -5.81 18.93 9.52
CA ALA A 509 -5.01 17.72 9.44
C ALA A 509 -5.00 16.97 10.79
N ASP A 510 -4.76 17.68 11.90
CA ASP A 510 -4.77 17.08 13.25
C ASP A 510 -6.17 16.56 13.62
N LYS A 511 -7.24 17.31 13.29
CA LYS A 511 -8.63 16.87 13.47
C LYS A 511 -8.90 15.58 12.71
N TYR A 512 -8.58 15.51 11.42
CA TYR A 512 -8.93 14.32 10.64
C TYR A 512 -8.05 13.11 10.96
N ALA A 513 -6.76 13.32 11.26
CA ALA A 513 -5.87 12.25 11.72
C ALA A 513 -6.35 11.62 13.05
N ALA A 514 -7.00 12.41 13.92
CA ALA A 514 -7.55 11.94 15.19
C ALA A 514 -8.88 11.18 15.08
N ALA A 515 -9.50 11.08 13.90
CA ALA A 515 -10.81 10.44 13.73
C ALA A 515 -10.79 8.97 14.21
N TRP A 516 -11.75 8.62 15.08
CA TRP A 516 -11.91 7.28 15.67
C TRP A 516 -10.78 6.77 16.58
N ARG A 517 -9.77 7.59 16.89
CA ARG A 517 -8.62 7.18 17.71
C ARG A 517 -8.87 7.41 19.20
N ALA A 518 -8.15 6.72 20.08
CA ALA A 518 -8.24 6.99 21.53
C ALA A 518 -7.69 8.39 21.85
N SER A 519 -8.28 9.07 22.84
CA SER A 519 -8.10 10.51 23.05
C SER A 519 -6.65 10.91 23.34
N ALA A 520 -6.03 11.60 22.38
CA ALA A 520 -4.99 12.61 22.57
C ALA A 520 -5.65 14.00 22.36
N ALA A 521 -5.38 14.97 23.25
CA ALA A 521 -5.96 16.31 23.17
C ALA A 521 -5.35 17.08 21.98
N VAL A 522 -6.20 17.67 21.14
CA VAL A 522 -5.82 18.60 20.07
C VAL A 522 -6.38 19.99 20.41
N PRO A 523 -5.57 21.06 20.44
CA PRO A 523 -6.05 22.42 20.64
C PRO A 523 -6.72 23.00 19.38
N ASP A 524 -7.66 23.91 19.61
CA ASP A 524 -8.53 24.55 18.63
C ASP A 524 -7.99 25.94 18.25
N ILE A 525 -7.83 26.27 16.95
CA ILE A 525 -7.86 27.65 16.39
C ILE A 525 -7.68 27.70 14.85
N ASN A 526 -8.30 28.72 14.23
CA ASN A 526 -8.60 28.94 12.81
C ASN A 526 -7.46 29.51 11.95
N THR A 527 -7.30 29.08 10.68
CA THR A 527 -7.65 29.82 9.43
C THR A 527 -7.03 29.17 8.18
N VAL A 528 -7.75 29.32 7.06
CA VAL A 528 -7.64 28.58 5.78
C VAL A 528 -6.58 29.18 4.84
N ASN A 529 -5.77 28.34 4.18
CA ASN A 529 -4.96 28.71 3.02
C ASN A 529 -5.33 27.90 1.77
N LYS A 530 -5.49 28.59 0.64
CA LYS A 530 -5.84 28.04 -0.68
C LYS A 530 -4.74 28.44 -1.68
N ASN A 531 -4.08 27.44 -2.27
CA ASN A 531 -3.27 27.64 -3.46
C ASN A 531 -4.22 27.61 -4.67
N SER A 532 -4.22 28.70 -5.44
CA SER A 532 -4.93 28.81 -6.71
C SER A 532 -3.95 29.41 -7.71
N LEU A 533 -3.89 28.86 -8.93
CA LEU A 533 -3.27 29.56 -10.05
C LEU A 533 -4.18 30.73 -10.41
N TYR A 534 -3.59 31.89 -10.68
CA TYR A 534 -4.32 33.09 -11.09
C TYR A 534 -4.08 33.36 -12.56
N GLN A 535 -5.12 33.82 -13.25
CA GLN A 535 -5.03 34.29 -14.63
C GLN A 535 -5.44 35.76 -14.69
N TYR A 536 -4.50 36.66 -15.01
CA TYR A 536 -4.73 37.80 -15.90
C TYR A 536 -3.41 38.52 -16.28
N VAL A 537 -3.22 38.83 -17.57
CA VAL A 537 -2.95 40.15 -18.18
C VAL A 537 -2.42 39.96 -19.61
N ARG A 538 -3.08 40.69 -20.51
CA ARG A 538 -2.92 40.85 -21.96
C ARG A 538 -1.57 41.49 -22.32
N SER A 539 -0.85 40.98 -23.33
CA SER A 539 0.19 41.77 -24.01
C SER A 539 -0.44 42.61 -25.13
N PRO A 540 0.05 43.85 -25.38
CA PRO A 540 -0.45 44.70 -26.44
C PRO A 540 -0.02 44.21 -27.82
N LEU A 541 -0.94 44.43 -28.77
CA LEU A 541 -0.90 44.09 -30.19
C LEU A 541 0.37 44.63 -30.88
N GLY A 542 1.15 43.75 -31.48
CA GLY A 542 2.03 44.08 -32.60
C GLY A 542 1.29 43.86 -33.92
N PRO A 543 1.41 44.75 -34.93
CA PRO A 543 0.67 44.62 -36.17
C PRO A 543 1.35 43.60 -37.10
N GLY A 544 0.66 42.50 -37.41
CA GLY A 544 0.92 41.68 -38.61
C GLY A 544 1.24 40.20 -38.34
N GLY A 545 0.33 39.31 -38.74
CA GLY A 545 0.56 37.88 -38.92
C GLY A 545 -0.35 36.99 -38.06
N ASP A 546 -1.06 36.05 -38.70
CA ASP A 546 -2.00 35.08 -38.12
C ASP A 546 -1.37 34.12 -37.09
N HIS A 547 -1.01 34.63 -35.91
CA HIS A 547 -0.62 33.84 -34.75
C HIS A 547 -1.75 33.84 -33.72
N VAL A 548 -2.23 32.66 -33.34
CA VAL A 548 -3.00 32.51 -32.10
C VAL A 548 -1.98 32.67 -30.98
N ASP A 549 -2.02 33.78 -30.23
CA ASP A 549 -1.04 34.09 -29.19
C ASP A 549 -0.98 32.97 -28.14
N GLU A 550 0.17 32.30 -28.04
CA GLU A 550 0.44 31.33 -26.98
C GLU A 550 1.08 32.01 -25.77
N TYR A 551 0.59 31.70 -24.58
CA TYR A 551 1.13 32.24 -23.35
C TYR A 551 2.32 31.40 -22.85
N ALA A 552 3.48 32.05 -22.73
CA ALA A 552 4.72 31.47 -22.20
C ALA A 552 4.92 31.71 -20.69
N TYR A 553 3.95 32.32 -20.00
CA TYR A 553 4.07 32.68 -18.58
C TYR A 553 3.01 31.99 -17.73
N ILE A 554 3.44 31.48 -16.59
CA ILE A 554 2.59 30.88 -15.56
C ILE A 554 2.69 31.74 -14.30
N TYR A 555 1.55 32.05 -13.69
CA TYR A 555 1.50 32.86 -12.46
C TYR A 555 1.04 32.01 -11.28
N ILE A 556 1.85 31.99 -10.23
CA ILE A 556 1.66 31.13 -9.06
C ILE A 556 1.57 32.00 -7.81
N LYS A 557 0.49 31.84 -7.05
CA LYS A 557 0.40 32.42 -5.71
C LYS A 557 1.22 31.58 -4.75
N LEU A 558 2.22 32.22 -4.14
CA LEU A 558 3.12 31.60 -3.18
C LEU A 558 2.43 31.48 -1.80
N PRO A 559 2.67 30.39 -1.06
CA PRO A 559 2.13 30.22 0.29
C PRO A 559 2.74 31.21 1.29
N HIS A 560 4.02 31.58 1.11
CA HIS A 560 4.70 32.59 1.91
C HIS A 560 5.25 33.70 1.03
N ALA A 561 5.11 34.94 1.50
CA ALA A 561 5.67 36.09 0.81
C ALA A 561 7.21 36.03 0.81
N VAL A 562 7.81 36.50 -0.28
CA VAL A 562 9.26 36.69 -0.40
C VAL A 562 9.68 37.88 0.47
N SER A 563 10.80 37.74 1.19
CA SER A 563 11.24 38.68 2.22
C SER A 563 11.90 39.95 1.68
N THR A 564 12.32 39.92 0.40
CA THR A 564 13.07 40.99 -0.23
C THR A 564 12.51 41.36 -1.60
N GLN A 565 12.71 42.63 -1.97
CA GLN A 565 12.32 43.20 -3.26
C GLN A 565 13.55 43.47 -4.15
N ASP A 566 14.77 43.22 -3.64
CA ASP A 566 16.00 43.26 -4.43
C ASP A 566 16.00 42.11 -5.43
N GLU A 567 16.18 42.39 -6.72
CA GLU A 567 15.95 41.41 -7.78
C GLU A 567 16.85 40.16 -7.67
N THR A 568 18.13 40.33 -7.32
CA THR A 568 19.08 39.21 -7.22
C THR A 568 18.76 38.37 -5.99
N LYS A 569 18.55 39.01 -4.83
CA LYS A 569 18.21 38.30 -3.59
C LYS A 569 16.84 37.64 -3.67
N MET A 570 15.88 38.27 -4.34
CA MET A 570 14.53 37.76 -4.58
C MET A 570 14.58 36.51 -5.46
N LYS A 571 15.31 36.53 -6.58
CA LYS A 571 15.48 35.33 -7.42
C LYS A 571 16.17 34.20 -6.65
N ASN A 572 17.21 34.50 -5.87
CA ASN A 572 17.88 33.51 -5.02
C ASN A 572 16.94 32.94 -3.94
N GLU A 573 16.10 33.77 -3.32
CA GLU A 573 15.10 33.33 -2.34
C GLU A 573 14.03 32.46 -3.00
N LEU A 574 13.52 32.83 -4.18
CA LEU A 574 12.58 32.01 -4.94
C LEU A 574 13.18 30.65 -5.30
N LEU A 575 14.40 30.63 -5.84
CA LEU A 575 15.12 29.41 -6.17
C LEU A 575 15.29 28.53 -4.93
N ALA A 576 15.76 29.08 -3.82
CA ALA A 576 16.01 28.30 -2.60
C ALA A 576 14.72 27.78 -1.96
N ARG A 577 13.63 28.57 -1.93
CA ARG A 577 12.41 28.21 -1.21
C ARG A 577 11.44 27.34 -2.01
N TYR A 578 11.34 27.56 -3.32
CA TYR A 578 10.24 27.02 -4.12
C TYR A 578 10.66 26.17 -5.32
N PHE A 579 11.91 26.28 -5.78
CA PHE A 579 12.37 25.58 -7.00
C PHE A 579 13.58 24.67 -6.79
N GLU A 580 14.39 24.84 -5.74
CA GLU A 580 15.63 24.09 -5.43
C GLU A 580 16.55 23.83 -6.64
N ASN A 581 16.77 24.83 -7.50
CA ASN A 581 17.54 24.72 -8.74
C ASN A 581 17.02 23.68 -9.76
N ARG A 582 15.73 23.34 -9.71
CA ARG A 582 15.09 22.51 -10.74
C ARG A 582 15.10 23.19 -12.08
N LYS A 583 15.28 22.39 -13.13
CA LYS A 583 15.27 22.82 -14.53
C LYS A 583 13.87 22.82 -15.13
N GLU A 584 12.94 22.09 -14.52
CA GLU A 584 11.60 21.86 -15.02
C GLU A 584 10.55 22.11 -13.94
N LEU A 585 9.42 22.67 -14.36
CA LEU A 585 8.21 22.82 -13.58
C LEU A 585 7.20 21.75 -14.01
N TYR A 586 6.69 20.98 -13.05
CA TYR A 586 5.53 20.13 -13.26
C TYR A 586 4.24 20.91 -12.95
N MET A 587 3.25 20.76 -13.82
CA MET A 587 1.91 21.30 -13.68
C MET A 587 0.88 20.21 -13.93
N LYS A 588 -0.25 20.28 -13.23
CA LYS A 588 -1.45 19.51 -13.53
C LYS A 588 -2.54 20.48 -13.95
N LEU A 589 -2.78 20.60 -15.24
CA LEU A 589 -3.67 21.61 -15.83
C LEU A 589 -5.05 21.02 -16.08
N ALA A 590 -6.09 21.67 -15.57
CA ALA A 590 -7.47 21.36 -15.88
C ALA A 590 -7.85 22.01 -17.23
N VAL A 591 -7.58 21.32 -18.34
CA VAL A 591 -7.79 21.83 -19.70
C VAL A 591 -9.22 21.58 -20.15
N THR A 592 -9.92 22.62 -20.56
CA THR A 592 -11.30 22.50 -21.07
C THR A 592 -11.31 21.78 -22.41
N MET A 593 -12.04 20.67 -22.47
CA MET A 593 -12.18 19.87 -23.67
C MET A 593 -13.34 20.37 -24.55
N PRO A 594 -13.27 20.17 -25.88
CA PRO A 594 -14.38 20.42 -26.78
C PRO A 594 -15.64 19.66 -26.33
N SER A 595 -16.75 20.39 -26.18
CA SER A 595 -18.01 19.84 -25.69
C SER A 595 -18.89 19.34 -26.84
N LYS A 596 -19.53 18.19 -26.66
CA LYS A 596 -20.75 17.77 -27.39
C LYS A 596 -21.95 17.98 -26.45
N PRO A 597 -23.20 18.06 -26.95
CA PRO A 597 -24.38 18.15 -26.07
C PRO A 597 -24.37 17.02 -25.02
N GLY A 598 -24.36 17.39 -23.72
CA GLY A 598 -24.36 16.44 -22.61
C GLY A 598 -22.99 15.91 -22.15
N ILE A 599 -21.89 16.22 -22.86
CA ILE A 599 -20.54 15.73 -22.52
C ILE A 599 -19.52 16.88 -22.70
N GLY A 600 -19.39 17.71 -21.66
CA GLY A 600 -18.43 18.82 -21.58
C GLY A 600 -17.72 18.84 -20.24
N GLY A 601 -16.59 19.51 -20.14
CA GLY A 601 -15.80 19.58 -18.91
C GLY A 601 -14.31 19.81 -19.18
N SER A 602 -13.51 19.59 -18.15
CA SER A 602 -12.06 19.73 -18.22
C SER A 602 -11.36 18.43 -17.82
N GLU A 603 -10.26 18.13 -18.50
CA GLU A 603 -9.39 17.00 -18.18
C GLU A 603 -8.15 17.48 -17.42
N MET A 604 -7.66 16.65 -16.50
CA MET A 604 -6.44 16.94 -15.76
C MET A 604 -5.22 16.42 -16.53
N ILE A 605 -4.45 17.33 -17.15
CA ILE A 605 -3.28 17.00 -17.97
C ILE A 605 -2.00 17.32 -17.18
N GLY A 606 -1.17 16.32 -16.96
CA GLY A 606 0.18 16.51 -16.42
C GLY A 606 1.11 17.10 -17.48
N VAL A 607 1.80 18.19 -17.15
CA VAL A 607 2.68 18.94 -18.04
C VAL A 607 4.01 19.21 -17.36
N TYR A 608 5.09 18.75 -18.00
CA TYR A 608 6.47 19.13 -17.63
C TYR A 608 6.98 20.20 -18.60
N ALA A 609 7.32 21.37 -18.07
CA ALA A 609 7.83 22.50 -18.84
C ALA A 609 9.22 22.92 -18.34
N ASP A 610 10.15 23.19 -19.25
CA ASP A 610 11.46 23.75 -18.90
C ASP A 610 11.28 25.18 -18.36
N ILE A 611 12.12 25.56 -17.40
CA ILE A 611 12.10 26.90 -16.80
C ILE A 611 13.12 27.79 -17.53
N GLU A 612 12.64 28.86 -18.17
CA GLU A 612 13.48 29.87 -18.83
C GLU A 612 13.86 30.99 -17.86
N ASP A 613 12.90 31.53 -17.11
CA ASP A 613 13.11 32.58 -16.11
C ASP A 613 12.05 32.52 -15.01
N ILE A 614 12.37 33.07 -13.83
CA ILE A 614 11.44 33.23 -12.70
C ILE A 614 11.56 34.62 -12.08
N GLY A 615 10.47 35.11 -11.51
CA GLY A 615 10.49 36.35 -10.75
C GLY A 615 9.13 36.65 -10.11
N LEU A 616 8.97 37.86 -9.58
CA LEU A 616 7.70 38.33 -9.01
C LEU A 616 6.94 39.21 -10.00
N VAL A 617 5.61 39.14 -9.95
CA VAL A 617 4.73 39.93 -10.82
C VAL A 617 4.70 41.38 -10.35
N LYS A 618 4.71 42.33 -11.29
CA LYS A 618 4.42 43.74 -10.99
C LYS A 618 2.92 44.01 -11.16
N ILE A 619 2.26 44.43 -10.09
CA ILE A 619 0.85 44.86 -10.09
C ILE A 619 0.84 46.37 -9.86
N ASN A 620 0.32 47.14 -10.82
CA ASN A 620 0.34 48.61 -10.79
C ASN A 620 1.75 49.19 -10.57
N ASN A 621 2.76 48.64 -11.25
CA ASN A 621 4.20 48.96 -11.08
C ASN A 621 4.81 48.66 -9.70
N VAL A 622 4.06 48.03 -8.79
CA VAL A 622 4.56 47.56 -7.51
C VAL A 622 4.83 46.07 -7.61
N LEU A 623 6.02 45.65 -7.22
CA LEU A 623 6.37 44.22 -7.19
C LEU A 623 5.53 43.52 -6.13
N SER A 624 4.79 42.49 -6.53
CA SER A 624 4.06 41.61 -5.62
C SER A 624 5.06 40.90 -4.72
N ASN A 625 4.69 40.66 -3.48
CA ASN A 625 5.51 39.85 -2.57
C ASN A 625 5.09 38.38 -2.55
N ASN A 626 3.99 37.98 -3.19
CA ASN A 626 3.43 36.64 -3.08
C ASN A 626 2.88 36.06 -4.39
N ILE A 627 3.10 36.70 -5.54
CA ILE A 627 2.75 36.15 -6.86
C ILE A 627 4.02 36.07 -7.70
N ALA A 628 4.46 34.85 -7.97
CA ALA A 628 5.59 34.57 -8.84
C ALA A 628 5.13 34.32 -10.28
N TYR A 629 5.98 34.66 -11.25
CA TYR A 629 5.88 34.18 -12.62
C TYR A 629 6.95 33.14 -12.91
N VAL A 630 6.62 32.20 -13.78
CA VAL A 630 7.55 31.25 -14.41
C VAL A 630 7.41 31.41 -15.92
N LYS A 631 8.49 31.77 -16.60
CA LYS A 631 8.58 31.83 -18.05
C LYS A 631 9.05 30.48 -18.58
N VAL A 632 8.38 29.96 -19.59
CA VAL A 632 8.72 28.69 -20.24
C VAL A 632 9.12 28.92 -21.70
N PRO A 633 10.09 28.15 -22.24
CA PRO A 633 10.51 28.31 -23.63
C PRO A 633 9.51 27.65 -24.60
N TYR A 634 9.58 28.04 -25.87
CA TYR A 634 8.90 27.34 -26.96
C TYR A 634 9.68 26.09 -27.35
N ALA A 635 9.00 24.95 -27.49
CA ALA A 635 9.59 23.67 -27.85
C ALA A 635 9.83 23.52 -29.36
N THR A 636 10.57 22.47 -29.74
CA THR A 636 10.80 22.07 -31.14
C THR A 636 9.46 21.73 -31.80
N GLY A 637 8.88 22.68 -32.54
CA GLY A 637 7.51 22.63 -33.05
C GLY A 637 6.80 23.99 -33.02
N GLY A 638 7.36 24.97 -32.30
CA GLY A 638 6.84 26.34 -32.24
C GLY A 638 5.74 26.54 -31.20
N HIS A 639 5.53 25.55 -30.31
CA HIS A 639 4.50 25.56 -29.28
C HIS A 639 5.12 25.50 -27.88
N THR A 640 4.48 26.11 -26.89
CA THR A 640 4.84 25.89 -25.48
C THR A 640 4.50 24.46 -25.05
N ALA A 641 5.19 23.94 -24.02
CA ALA A 641 4.93 22.58 -23.51
C ALA A 641 3.47 22.35 -23.09
N MET A 642 2.80 23.39 -22.58
CA MET A 642 1.40 23.34 -22.16
C MET A 642 0.47 23.08 -23.34
N VAL A 643 0.65 23.81 -24.44
CA VAL A 643 -0.18 23.70 -25.64
C VAL A 643 0.13 22.38 -26.37
N GLN A 644 1.41 22.04 -26.53
CA GLN A 644 1.82 20.82 -27.20
C GLN A 644 1.25 19.58 -26.51
N GLN A 645 1.36 19.48 -25.19
CA GLN A 645 0.85 18.32 -24.45
C GLN A 645 -0.68 18.27 -24.42
N ALA A 646 -1.37 19.42 -24.35
CA ALA A 646 -2.82 19.46 -24.42
C ALA A 646 -3.37 18.99 -25.79
N LEU A 647 -2.75 19.43 -26.89
CA LEU A 647 -3.12 19.01 -28.25
C LEU A 647 -2.77 17.54 -28.51
N GLN A 648 -1.62 17.08 -28.02
CA GLN A 648 -1.25 15.67 -28.08
C GLN A 648 -2.23 14.80 -27.28
N PHE A 649 -2.63 15.25 -26.09
CA PHE A 649 -3.58 14.54 -25.23
C PHE A 649 -4.93 14.36 -25.92
N ILE A 650 -5.54 15.43 -26.47
CA ILE A 650 -6.84 15.30 -27.14
C ILE A 650 -6.74 14.41 -28.39
N ARG A 651 -5.63 14.45 -29.13
CA ARG A 651 -5.39 13.58 -30.29
C ARG A 651 -5.30 12.11 -29.90
N GLN A 652 -4.56 11.79 -28.84
CA GLN A 652 -4.25 10.40 -28.47
C GLN A 652 -5.32 9.77 -27.57
N GLN A 653 -5.87 10.53 -26.64
CA GLN A 653 -6.79 10.03 -25.61
C GLN A 653 -8.25 10.30 -25.94
N LEU A 654 -8.56 11.40 -26.66
CA LEU A 654 -9.93 11.81 -27.00
C LEU A 654 -10.13 12.05 -28.52
N PRO A 655 -9.76 11.09 -29.40
CA PRO A 655 -9.87 11.28 -30.85
C PRO A 655 -11.31 11.56 -31.31
N GLY A 656 -12.31 11.04 -30.60
CA GLY A 656 -13.74 11.34 -30.82
C GLY A 656 -14.13 12.81 -30.62
N LYS A 657 -13.29 13.59 -29.93
CA LYS A 657 -13.41 15.04 -29.73
C LYS A 657 -12.42 15.84 -30.56
N ALA A 658 -11.24 15.27 -30.88
CA ALA A 658 -10.27 15.89 -31.77
C ALA A 658 -10.79 15.94 -33.23
N TYR A 659 -11.45 14.87 -33.69
CA TYR A 659 -11.88 14.75 -35.09
C TYR A 659 -13.40 14.52 -35.18
N PRO A 660 -14.15 15.45 -35.81
CA PRO A 660 -15.56 15.24 -36.12
C PRO A 660 -15.78 13.97 -36.95
N GLY A 661 -16.76 13.14 -36.56
CA GLY A 661 -17.11 11.90 -37.28
C GLY A 661 -16.25 10.67 -36.94
N TYR A 662 -15.31 10.77 -35.98
CA TYR A 662 -14.49 9.64 -35.53
C TYR A 662 -15.28 8.57 -34.76
N ASP A 663 -16.22 8.99 -33.90
CA ASP A 663 -17.09 8.06 -33.17
C ASP A 663 -18.33 7.74 -34.01
N VAL A 664 -18.41 6.50 -34.50
CA VAL A 664 -19.51 6.00 -35.32
C VAL A 664 -20.51 5.16 -34.53
N SER A 665 -20.32 4.98 -33.21
CA SER A 665 -21.17 4.13 -32.38
C SER A 665 -22.61 4.64 -32.27
N GLU A 666 -22.85 5.91 -32.59
CA GLU A 666 -24.15 6.59 -32.49
C GLU A 666 -24.92 6.65 -33.82
N ASN A 667 -24.33 6.14 -34.92
CA ASN A 667 -24.92 6.23 -36.26
C ASN A 667 -25.26 4.85 -36.83
N SER A 668 -26.42 4.75 -37.49
CA SER A 668 -26.83 3.53 -38.20
C SER A 668 -25.86 3.15 -39.33
N SER A 669 -25.78 1.84 -39.63
CA SER A 669 -24.68 1.16 -40.32
C SER A 669 -24.24 1.74 -41.67
N SER A 670 -25.12 2.40 -42.43
CA SER A 670 -24.74 3.02 -43.72
C SER A 670 -24.27 4.48 -43.61
N LYS A 671 -24.76 5.25 -42.63
CA LYS A 671 -24.30 6.63 -42.36
C LYS A 671 -22.97 6.65 -41.60
N ALA A 672 -22.75 5.66 -40.74
CA ALA A 672 -21.49 5.45 -40.03
C ALA A 672 -20.29 5.31 -40.98
N VAL A 673 -20.42 4.50 -42.04
CA VAL A 673 -19.36 4.26 -43.03
C VAL A 673 -19.05 5.53 -43.84
N ILE A 674 -20.07 6.29 -44.25
CA ILE A 674 -19.90 7.53 -45.01
C ILE A 674 -19.26 8.63 -44.13
N MET A 675 -19.69 8.77 -42.88
CA MET A 675 -19.09 9.73 -41.95
C MET A 675 -17.63 9.37 -41.62
N ALA A 676 -17.33 8.10 -41.36
CA ALA A 676 -15.95 7.64 -41.12
C ALA A 676 -15.02 7.91 -42.32
N LEU A 677 -15.49 7.60 -43.54
CA LEU A 677 -14.76 7.89 -44.78
C LEU A 677 -14.57 9.39 -45.02
N SER A 678 -15.59 10.20 -44.73
CA SER A 678 -15.50 11.66 -44.86
C SER A 678 -14.54 12.29 -43.83
N ALA A 679 -14.53 11.79 -42.60
CA ALA A 679 -13.60 12.20 -41.55
C ALA A 679 -12.15 11.82 -41.90
N MET A 680 -11.93 10.66 -42.50
CA MET A 680 -10.62 10.25 -43.05
C MET A 680 -10.13 11.16 -44.18
N ILE A 681 -11.02 11.67 -45.04
CA ILE A 681 -10.64 12.60 -46.12
C ILE A 681 -10.24 13.97 -45.56
N VAL A 682 -10.93 14.45 -44.53
CA VAL A 682 -10.59 15.72 -43.84
C VAL A 682 -9.28 15.60 -43.06
N SER A 683 -9.01 14.45 -42.41
CA SER A 683 -7.74 14.23 -41.69
C SER A 683 -6.52 14.15 -42.61
N LEU A 684 -6.68 13.61 -43.83
CA LEU A 684 -5.64 13.63 -44.88
C LEU A 684 -5.27 15.06 -45.34
N GLY A 685 -6.24 15.98 -45.39
CA GLY A 685 -5.98 17.41 -45.66
C GLY A 685 -5.30 18.14 -44.51
N ALA A 686 -5.59 17.76 -43.26
CA ALA A 686 -4.96 18.30 -42.06
C ALA A 686 -3.49 17.86 -41.90
N MET A 687 -3.14 16.64 -42.33
CA MET A 687 -1.75 16.16 -42.37
C MET A 687 -0.85 17.02 -43.28
N ALA A 688 -1.39 17.56 -44.39
CA ALA A 688 -0.63 18.39 -45.32
C ALA A 688 -0.34 19.83 -44.83
N SER A 689 -1.05 20.29 -43.79
CA SER A 689 -1.02 21.70 -43.31
C SER A 689 -0.41 21.89 -41.90
N GLY A 690 0.00 20.82 -41.24
CA GLY A 690 0.50 20.86 -39.86
C GLY A 690 -0.66 20.75 -38.86
N GLU A 691 -0.99 19.53 -38.49
CA GLU A 691 -2.20 19.14 -37.76
C GLU A 691 -2.47 19.94 -36.47
N ASP A 692 -1.43 20.21 -35.67
CA ASP A 692 -1.54 20.98 -34.42
C ASP A 692 -2.03 22.41 -34.68
N LYS A 693 -1.59 23.04 -35.79
CA LYS A 693 -2.05 24.38 -36.19
C LYS A 693 -3.52 24.36 -36.62
N THR A 694 -3.98 23.28 -37.23
CA THR A 694 -5.40 23.12 -37.59
C THR A 694 -6.27 22.99 -36.34
N MET A 695 -5.83 22.21 -35.34
CA MET A 695 -6.54 22.09 -34.05
C MET A 695 -6.58 23.42 -33.29
N GLN A 696 -5.51 24.21 -33.31
CA GLN A 696 -5.49 25.56 -32.74
C GLN A 696 -6.47 26.52 -33.43
N ARG A 697 -6.53 26.50 -34.78
CA ARG A 697 -7.50 27.30 -35.55
C ARG A 697 -8.95 26.91 -35.21
N ALA A 698 -9.18 25.63 -34.90
CA ALA A 698 -10.46 25.14 -34.42
C ALA A 698 -10.73 25.48 -32.93
N ASN A 699 -9.85 26.22 -32.27
CA ASN A 699 -9.92 26.60 -30.84
C ASN A 699 -10.01 25.38 -29.89
N LEU A 700 -9.42 24.24 -30.25
CA LEU A 700 -9.37 23.07 -29.36
C LEU A 700 -8.37 23.33 -28.20
N CYS A 701 -8.70 22.85 -27.00
CA CYS A 701 -7.84 22.93 -25.80
C CYS A 701 -7.37 24.36 -25.43
N LYS A 702 -8.15 25.39 -25.77
CA LYS A 702 -7.79 26.80 -25.60
C LYS A 702 -7.78 27.31 -24.16
N ASN A 703 -8.63 26.73 -23.29
CA ASN A 703 -8.88 27.26 -21.95
C ASN A 703 -8.42 26.29 -20.87
N VAL A 704 -7.97 26.86 -19.73
CA VAL A 704 -7.59 26.12 -18.53
C VAL A 704 -8.34 26.67 -17.33
N GLU A 705 -8.90 25.80 -16.50
CA GLU A 705 -9.50 26.16 -15.21
C GLU A 705 -8.40 26.32 -14.14
N ALA A 706 -7.87 27.53 -14.01
CA ALA A 706 -6.73 27.82 -13.13
C ALA A 706 -6.96 27.48 -11.64
N ASN A 707 -8.20 27.63 -11.15
CA ASN A 707 -8.57 27.28 -9.77
C ASN A 707 -8.59 25.77 -9.50
N LYS A 708 -8.61 24.93 -10.53
CA LYS A 708 -8.52 23.46 -10.47
C LYS A 708 -7.18 22.93 -10.95
N SER A 709 -6.25 23.83 -11.29
CA SER A 709 -4.94 23.49 -11.82
C SER A 709 -3.86 23.69 -10.76
N PHE A 710 -2.80 22.87 -10.81
CA PHE A 710 -1.75 22.82 -9.78
C PHE A 710 -0.36 22.92 -10.41
N ALA A 711 0.60 23.42 -9.62
CA ALA A 711 2.01 23.40 -9.95
C ALA A 711 2.79 22.82 -8.77
N ARG A 712 3.78 21.97 -9.04
CA ARG A 712 4.63 21.40 -8.00
C ARG A 712 5.76 22.36 -7.66
N LEU A 713 5.75 22.87 -6.44
CA LEU A 713 6.81 23.67 -5.84
C LEU A 713 7.43 22.92 -4.67
N THR A 714 8.67 23.26 -4.32
CA THR A 714 9.26 22.85 -3.03
C THR A 714 8.48 23.49 -1.89
N ASN A 715 8.21 22.71 -0.85
CA ASN A 715 7.66 23.23 0.39
C ASN A 715 8.80 23.76 1.27
N TYR A 716 8.74 25.04 1.62
CA TYR A 716 9.71 25.69 2.50
C TYR A 716 9.52 25.32 3.98
N ASP A 717 8.27 25.03 4.37
CA ASP A 717 7.88 24.70 5.73
C ASP A 717 7.70 23.17 5.90
N GLU A 718 7.13 22.76 7.04
CA GLU A 718 6.73 21.38 7.26
C GLU A 718 5.60 20.96 6.29
N LYS A 719 5.78 19.84 5.60
CA LYS A 719 4.72 19.18 4.86
C LYS A 719 3.94 18.25 5.78
N TYR A 720 2.63 18.40 5.85
CA TYR A 720 1.78 17.47 6.58
C TYR A 720 1.53 16.22 5.73
N GLY A 721 1.80 15.06 6.32
CA GLY A 721 1.62 13.75 5.73
C GLY A 721 1.90 12.65 6.75
N GLY A 722 1.45 11.43 6.46
CA GLY A 722 1.60 10.29 7.36
C GLY A 722 0.57 10.25 8.49
N GLY A 723 0.72 9.26 9.38
CA GLY A 723 -0.22 9.02 10.48
C GLY A 723 0.09 9.83 11.76
N LEU A 724 -0.54 9.44 12.85
CA LEU A 724 -0.36 10.08 14.16
C LEU A 724 1.00 9.75 14.79
N ARG A 725 1.52 10.71 15.56
CA ARG A 725 2.66 10.53 16.47
C ARG A 725 2.26 10.78 17.92
N VAL A 726 2.94 10.12 18.85
CA VAL A 726 2.69 10.30 20.28
C VAL A 726 3.23 11.66 20.68
N LYS A 727 2.39 12.56 21.22
CA LYS A 727 2.82 13.85 21.77
C LYS A 727 3.16 13.76 23.26
N LYS A 728 2.35 13.00 24.02
CA LYS A 728 2.46 12.90 25.48
C LYS A 728 1.86 11.59 25.98
N VAL A 729 2.53 10.96 26.93
CA VAL A 729 2.01 9.84 27.72
C VAL A 729 2.06 10.25 29.19
N THR A 730 0.91 10.22 29.87
CA THR A 730 0.83 10.51 31.30
C THR A 730 0.16 9.38 32.04
N ILE A 731 0.71 9.07 33.20
CA ILE A 731 0.13 8.19 34.20
C ILE A 731 -0.17 9.08 35.40
N SER A 732 -1.45 9.14 35.77
CA SER A 732 -1.91 9.81 36.99
C SER A 732 -2.42 8.76 37.96
N ASP A 733 -2.06 8.88 39.23
CA ASP A 733 -2.75 8.15 40.28
C ASP A 733 -4.05 8.88 40.68
N ASN A 734 -4.85 8.23 41.53
CA ASN A 734 -5.99 8.87 42.22
C ASN A 734 -5.75 8.83 43.72
N TRP A 735 -4.49 9.04 44.14
CA TRP A 735 -4.05 8.82 45.50
C TRP A 735 -4.76 9.76 46.49
N ASN A 736 -5.18 10.94 46.04
CA ASN A 736 -6.00 11.87 46.80
C ASN A 736 -7.33 11.24 47.23
N LYS A 737 -8.02 10.56 46.32
CA LYS A 737 -9.29 9.88 46.64
C LYS A 737 -9.13 8.72 47.62
N MET A 738 -7.92 8.19 47.79
CA MET A 738 -7.64 7.06 48.67
C MET A 738 -7.04 7.47 50.03
N THR A 739 -6.32 8.59 50.09
CA THR A 739 -5.50 8.94 51.27
C THR A 739 -5.54 10.41 51.67
N GLY A 740 -6.16 11.28 50.85
CA GLY A 740 -6.16 12.73 51.06
C GLY A 740 -4.84 13.45 50.74
N GLN A 741 -3.85 12.77 50.15
CA GLN A 741 -2.60 13.39 49.68
C GLN A 741 -2.71 13.84 48.21
N TYR A 742 -1.82 14.73 47.73
CA TYR A 742 -1.85 15.20 46.34
C TYR A 742 -1.67 14.06 45.33
N ASP A 743 -2.40 14.11 44.22
CA ASP A 743 -2.24 13.17 43.12
C ASP A 743 -0.88 13.39 42.43
N ALA A 744 -0.17 12.30 42.10
CA ALA A 744 1.06 12.39 41.34
C ALA A 744 0.80 12.12 39.84
N ILE A 745 1.38 12.98 39.00
CA ILE A 745 1.37 12.83 37.54
C ILE A 745 2.80 12.55 37.09
N TYR A 746 3.00 11.39 36.49
CA TYR A 746 4.25 11.00 35.85
C TYR A 746 4.03 10.89 34.34
N GLY A 747 5.07 11.10 33.55
CA GLY A 747 4.92 10.97 32.12
C GLY A 747 6.07 11.50 31.31
N GLN A 748 5.92 11.32 30.01
CA GLN A 748 6.85 11.72 28.98
C GLN A 748 6.14 12.56 27.93
N GLU A 749 6.80 13.61 27.47
CA GLU A 749 6.44 14.46 26.34
C GLU A 749 7.45 14.19 25.21
N TYR A 750 6.96 14.15 23.97
CA TYR A 750 7.75 13.77 22.81
C TYR A 750 7.84 14.93 21.83
N ASN A 751 9.05 15.27 21.40
CA ASN A 751 9.36 16.31 20.44
C ASN A 751 10.07 15.68 19.23
N TYR A 752 9.67 16.10 18.03
CA TYR A 752 10.10 15.53 16.74
C TYR A 752 10.63 16.63 15.82
N ASN A 753 11.16 17.70 16.40
CA ASN A 753 11.75 18.80 15.65
C ASN A 753 13.28 18.70 15.68
N THR A 754 13.92 19.27 14.68
CA THR A 754 15.36 19.41 14.57
C THR A 754 15.69 20.83 14.10
N THR A 755 16.97 21.18 14.09
CA THR A 755 17.46 22.47 13.61
C THR A 755 18.37 22.24 12.41
N GLU A 756 18.13 22.97 11.32
CA GLU A 756 18.96 22.92 10.11
C GLU A 756 19.34 24.31 9.64
N LEU A 757 20.47 24.42 8.96
CA LEU A 757 20.93 25.66 8.34
C LEU A 757 20.28 25.79 6.95
N ILE A 758 19.32 26.71 6.81
CA ILE A 758 18.64 27.00 5.56
C ILE A 758 19.02 28.42 5.15
N ASN A 759 19.68 28.56 4.00
CA ASN A 759 20.18 29.86 3.49
C ASN A 759 21.08 30.65 4.47
N GLY A 760 21.83 29.94 5.32
CA GLY A 760 22.72 30.57 6.31
C GLY A 760 22.05 30.93 7.64
N GLU A 761 20.75 30.65 7.80
CA GLU A 761 20.01 30.85 9.05
C GLU A 761 19.61 29.51 9.67
N LEU A 762 19.68 29.39 11.00
CA LEU A 762 19.22 28.20 11.72
C LEU A 762 17.69 28.22 11.81
N ALA A 763 17.04 27.31 11.12
CA ALA A 763 15.59 27.12 11.14
C ALA A 763 15.22 25.86 11.93
N THR A 764 14.14 25.94 12.71
CA THR A 764 13.54 24.74 13.34
C THR A 764 12.58 24.10 12.35
N ILE A 765 12.80 22.83 12.06
CA ILE A 765 11.99 22.05 11.12
C ILE A 765 11.56 20.73 11.76
N SER A 766 10.59 20.04 11.17
CA SER A 766 10.29 18.65 11.51
C SER A 766 11.49 17.76 11.21
N SER A 767 11.82 16.83 12.12
CA SER A 767 12.81 15.77 11.87
C SER A 767 12.27 14.63 11.00
N GLY A 768 10.98 14.69 10.63
CA GLY A 768 10.30 13.69 9.82
C GLY A 768 10.73 13.71 8.35
N VAL A 769 11.09 12.56 7.82
CA VAL A 769 11.50 12.33 6.43
C VAL A 769 10.63 11.21 5.87
N ALA A 770 9.93 11.49 4.76
CA ALA A 770 9.22 10.45 4.02
C ALA A 770 10.24 9.53 3.34
N ALA A 771 10.13 8.21 3.58
CA ALA A 771 10.94 7.21 2.89
C ALA A 771 10.64 7.19 1.39
N TRP A 772 9.37 7.37 1.04
CA TRP A 772 8.86 7.65 -0.29
C TRP A 772 7.45 8.26 -0.19
N GLU A 773 6.97 8.86 -1.27
CA GLU A 773 5.62 9.43 -1.35
C GLU A 773 4.60 8.38 -1.85
N PRO A 774 3.33 8.43 -1.43
CA PRO A 774 2.31 7.52 -1.96
C PRO A 774 2.17 7.60 -3.47
N SER A 775 1.90 6.47 -4.14
CA SER A 775 1.71 6.43 -5.60
C SER A 775 0.49 7.26 -6.04
N VAL A 776 -0.60 7.22 -5.27
CA VAL A 776 -1.75 8.12 -5.44
C VAL A 776 -1.32 9.55 -5.09
N GLY A 777 -1.51 10.48 -6.02
CA GLY A 777 -0.95 11.83 -5.90
C GLY A 777 0.58 11.86 -6.01
N GLY A 778 1.18 10.83 -6.60
CA GLY A 778 2.63 10.71 -6.79
C GLY A 778 3.25 11.88 -7.57
N ASP A 779 2.44 12.67 -8.26
CA ASP A 779 2.86 13.87 -8.95
C ASP A 779 3.42 14.96 -8.01
N GLU A 780 3.10 14.95 -6.71
CA GLU A 780 3.74 15.80 -5.69
C GLU A 780 5.18 15.36 -5.36
N ASN A 781 5.59 14.14 -5.73
CA ASN A 781 6.88 13.59 -5.37
C ASN A 781 8.02 14.40 -6.01
N PRO A 782 8.91 15.01 -5.21
CA PRO A 782 10.01 15.81 -5.73
C PRO A 782 10.99 14.98 -6.57
N HIS A 783 11.06 13.66 -6.39
CA HIS A 783 11.97 12.83 -7.18
C HIS A 783 11.42 12.49 -8.57
N ARG A 784 10.13 12.77 -8.84
CA ARG A 784 9.55 12.53 -10.15
C ARG A 784 9.97 13.58 -11.15
N GLU A 785 10.84 13.22 -12.08
CA GLU A 785 11.25 14.04 -13.21
C GLU A 785 10.84 13.35 -14.51
N VAL A 786 11.11 13.97 -15.65
CA VAL A 786 10.74 13.39 -16.94
C VAL A 786 11.94 13.21 -17.85
N MET A 787 12.02 12.04 -18.50
CA MET A 787 12.91 11.82 -19.63
C MET A 787 12.11 12.08 -20.92
N LYS A 788 12.39 13.19 -21.59
CA LYS A 788 11.76 13.57 -22.87
C LYS A 788 12.45 12.85 -24.03
N TYR A 789 11.66 12.33 -24.98
CA TYR A 789 12.12 11.86 -26.28
C TYR A 789 11.16 12.35 -27.37
N ILE A 790 11.70 12.70 -28.54
CA ILE A 790 10.90 13.23 -29.63
C ILE A 790 10.75 12.13 -30.68
N ASP A 791 9.52 11.65 -30.86
CA ASP A 791 9.22 10.75 -31.96
C ASP A 791 8.89 11.57 -33.22
N HIS A 792 9.71 11.36 -34.25
CA HIS A 792 9.61 12.06 -35.52
C HIS A 792 8.88 11.15 -36.51
N ASN A 793 7.56 11.32 -36.61
CA ASN A 793 6.80 10.73 -37.70
C ASN A 793 7.10 11.51 -38.99
N LYS A 794 7.72 10.85 -39.98
CA LYS A 794 7.97 11.47 -41.30
C LYS A 794 6.64 11.88 -41.93
N GLY A 795 6.39 13.20 -41.99
CA GLY A 795 5.15 13.78 -42.54
C GLY A 795 3.96 13.87 -41.59
N GLY A 796 4.16 13.61 -40.29
CA GLY A 796 3.13 13.75 -39.24
C GLY A 796 3.56 14.73 -38.12
N PRO A 797 2.68 15.00 -37.14
CA PRO A 797 3.00 15.88 -36.01
C PRO A 797 4.09 15.28 -35.11
N TYR A 798 4.83 16.15 -34.41
CA TYR A 798 5.80 15.76 -33.40
C TYR A 798 5.05 15.21 -32.18
N ASN A 799 5.37 13.99 -31.78
CA ASN A 799 4.92 13.46 -30.49
C ASN A 799 6.04 13.67 -29.46
N LEU A 800 5.75 14.44 -28.42
CA LEU A 800 6.62 14.54 -27.25
C LEU A 800 6.34 13.30 -26.40
N GLY A 801 7.20 12.30 -26.54
CA GLY A 801 7.23 11.16 -25.65
C GLY A 801 7.93 11.53 -24.36
N SER A 802 7.39 11.03 -23.24
CA SER A 802 7.92 11.38 -21.93
C SER A 802 7.72 10.19 -20.99
N ILE A 803 8.73 9.86 -20.20
CA ILE A 803 8.68 8.81 -19.19
C ILE A 803 9.07 9.43 -17.85
N GLU A 804 8.24 9.23 -16.83
CA GLU A 804 8.57 9.65 -15.47
C GLU A 804 9.74 8.80 -14.93
N VAL A 805 10.73 9.47 -14.35
CA VAL A 805 11.83 8.86 -13.58
C VAL A 805 11.65 9.23 -12.10
N PRO A 806 12.09 8.41 -11.13
CA PRO A 806 12.92 7.21 -11.28
C PRO A 806 12.18 6.03 -11.92
N LEU A 807 12.92 5.26 -12.72
CA LEU A 807 12.41 4.01 -13.29
C LEU A 807 12.40 2.92 -12.19
N GLY A 808 11.44 2.01 -12.26
CA GLY A 808 11.32 0.94 -11.27
C GLY A 808 10.83 1.44 -9.90
N GLU A 809 10.03 2.50 -9.86
CA GLU A 809 9.41 3.03 -8.62
C GLU A 809 8.65 1.95 -7.82
N THR A 810 8.20 0.87 -8.46
CA THR A 810 7.60 -0.30 -7.79
C THR A 810 8.55 -1.00 -6.80
N PHE A 811 9.86 -0.86 -6.97
CA PHE A 811 10.86 -1.38 -6.03
C PHE A 811 11.16 -0.44 -4.88
N TYR A 812 10.77 0.84 -4.97
CA TYR A 812 10.96 1.81 -3.90
C TYR A 812 10.08 1.45 -2.70
N PRO A 813 10.44 1.88 -1.47
CA PRO A 813 9.72 1.46 -0.28
C PRO A 813 8.28 1.98 -0.30
N SER A 814 7.40 1.30 0.41
CA SER A 814 6.08 1.85 0.67
C SER A 814 6.18 3.18 1.44
N PRO A 815 5.27 4.13 1.16
CA PRO A 815 5.28 5.43 1.79
C PRO A 815 5.16 5.33 3.31
N THR A 816 6.17 5.81 4.00
CA THR A 816 6.27 5.84 5.47
C THR A 816 7.08 7.07 5.88
N VAL A 817 6.82 7.62 7.07
CA VAL A 817 7.58 8.76 7.60
C VAL A 817 8.45 8.26 8.75
N GLY A 818 9.77 8.38 8.61
CA GLY A 818 10.75 8.13 9.66
C GLY A 818 11.25 9.44 10.25
N TYR A 819 11.73 9.45 11.50
CA TYR A 819 12.24 10.66 12.15
C TYR A 819 13.76 10.58 12.34
N SER A 820 14.50 11.59 11.92
CA SER A 820 15.96 11.67 12.15
C SER A 820 16.30 11.97 13.60
N ARG A 821 15.36 12.54 14.37
CA ARG A 821 15.54 12.91 15.77
C ARG A 821 14.23 12.80 16.54
N VAL A 822 14.25 12.11 17.67
CA VAL A 822 13.15 12.03 18.64
C VAL A 822 13.68 12.41 20.01
N GLU A 823 13.04 13.39 20.63
CA GLU A 823 13.37 13.86 21.96
C GLU A 823 12.25 13.53 22.94
N VAL A 824 12.61 12.92 24.06
CA VAL A 824 11.70 12.51 25.13
C VAL A 824 12.02 13.34 26.38
N LEU A 825 11.03 14.09 26.84
CA LEU A 825 11.13 15.01 27.96
C LEU A 825 10.25 14.52 29.12
N SER A 826 10.77 14.52 30.34
CA SER A 826 9.95 14.28 31.52
C SER A 826 8.95 15.43 31.72
N VAL A 827 7.71 15.10 32.12
CA VAL A 827 6.67 16.11 32.40
C VAL A 827 7.01 16.96 33.63
N ASN A 828 7.75 16.41 34.60
CA ASN A 828 8.13 17.11 35.84
C ASN A 828 9.53 17.75 35.76
N ARG A 829 10.06 17.95 34.55
CA ARG A 829 11.44 18.44 34.30
C ARG A 829 11.78 19.78 34.95
N THR A 830 10.80 20.66 35.15
CA THR A 830 11.01 21.99 35.76
C THR A 830 11.22 21.92 37.28
N ASN A 831 10.77 20.85 37.92
CA ASN A 831 10.73 20.72 39.37
C ASN A 831 11.89 19.88 39.92
N VAL A 832 12.73 19.32 39.04
CA VAL A 832 13.78 18.37 39.39
C VAL A 832 15.12 18.88 38.87
N LYS A 833 16.03 19.23 39.79
CA LYS A 833 17.40 19.65 39.47
C LYS A 833 18.33 18.42 39.40
N ASN A 834 19.23 18.39 38.42
CA ASN A 834 20.31 17.39 38.28
C ASN A 834 19.90 15.92 38.02
N LEU A 835 18.65 15.63 37.64
CA LEU A 835 18.26 14.31 37.16
C LEU A 835 18.17 14.25 35.63
N PRO A 836 18.35 13.06 35.03
CA PRO A 836 18.06 12.82 33.62
C PRO A 836 16.60 13.13 33.30
N THR A 837 16.36 14.24 32.61
CA THR A 837 15.00 14.70 32.27
C THR A 837 14.75 14.76 30.77
N ARG A 838 15.81 14.59 29.96
CA ARG A 838 15.77 14.65 28.50
C ARG A 838 16.57 13.48 27.91
N GLN A 839 15.94 12.74 27.01
CA GLN A 839 16.59 11.70 26.20
C GLN A 839 16.42 12.06 24.74
N VAL A 840 17.51 12.04 23.97
CA VAL A 840 17.49 12.28 22.53
C VAL A 840 17.96 11.03 21.84
N THR A 841 17.19 10.56 20.87
CA THR A 841 17.58 9.47 19.98
C THR A 841 17.59 9.99 18.55
N GLU A 842 18.72 9.84 17.86
CA GLU A 842 18.86 10.17 16.44
C GLU A 842 18.93 8.91 15.59
N PHE A 843 18.40 9.00 14.38
CA PHE A 843 18.33 7.91 13.42
C PHE A 843 18.79 8.38 12.05
N TYR A 844 19.36 7.46 11.27
CA TYR A 844 19.54 7.68 9.83
C TYR A 844 18.20 7.65 9.11
N THR A 845 18.06 8.46 8.07
CA THR A 845 16.85 8.56 7.26
C THR A 845 17.17 8.41 5.77
N THR A 846 16.13 8.36 4.92
CA THR A 846 16.30 8.42 3.46
C THR A 846 16.93 9.74 2.97
N LYS A 847 16.95 10.79 3.80
CA LYS A 847 17.71 12.01 3.50
C LYS A 847 19.22 11.75 3.50
N ASP A 848 19.69 10.92 4.43
CA ASP A 848 21.11 10.55 4.56
C ASP A 848 21.52 9.47 3.53
N PHE A 849 20.59 8.55 3.22
CA PHE A 849 20.76 7.44 2.28
C PHE A 849 19.63 7.42 1.24
N PRO A 850 19.72 8.24 0.17
CA PRO A 850 18.64 8.33 -0.82
C PRO A 850 18.58 7.08 -1.71
N PHE A 851 17.36 6.73 -2.12
CA PHE A 851 17.12 5.72 -3.17
C PHE A 851 17.58 6.25 -4.52
N LYS A 852 18.17 5.39 -5.35
CA LYS A 852 18.67 5.76 -6.67
C LYS A 852 18.24 4.74 -7.69
N SER A 853 18.02 5.21 -8.92
CA SER A 853 17.85 4.31 -10.06
C SER A 853 18.66 4.79 -11.25
N SER A 854 19.06 3.84 -12.07
CA SER A 854 19.74 4.09 -13.32
C SER A 854 19.27 3.07 -14.36
N CYS A 855 19.43 3.41 -15.63
CA CYS A 855 19.12 2.53 -16.74
C CYS A 855 20.15 2.67 -17.85
N THR A 856 20.32 1.59 -18.61
CA THR A 856 21.16 1.60 -19.82
C THR A 856 20.48 2.43 -20.91
N GLN A 857 21.29 3.12 -21.72
CA GLN A 857 20.76 3.92 -22.83
C GLN A 857 20.28 3.00 -23.98
N LEU A 858 19.07 3.23 -24.47
CA LEU A 858 18.53 2.52 -25.64
C LEU A 858 19.20 2.92 -26.95
N GLY A 859 19.96 4.02 -26.99
CA GLY A 859 20.72 4.46 -28.17
C GLY A 859 22.03 3.69 -28.39
N ASP A 860 22.41 2.80 -27.48
CA ASP A 860 23.60 1.96 -27.62
C ASP A 860 23.45 1.02 -28.85
N PRO A 861 24.41 1.00 -29.79
CA PRO A 861 24.39 0.10 -30.93
C PRO A 861 24.22 -1.38 -30.55
N GLU A 862 24.77 -1.80 -29.41
CA GLU A 862 24.63 -3.18 -28.92
C GLU A 862 23.29 -3.42 -28.20
N ALA A 863 22.53 -2.36 -27.89
CA ALA A 863 21.20 -2.46 -27.30
C ALA A 863 20.12 -2.73 -28.36
N ASN A 864 20.43 -2.54 -29.64
CA ASN A 864 19.50 -2.70 -30.74
C ASN A 864 19.98 -3.74 -31.75
N VAL A 865 19.30 -4.87 -31.83
CA VAL A 865 19.51 -5.82 -32.93
C VAL A 865 18.39 -5.67 -33.93
N LYS A 866 18.74 -5.29 -35.16
CA LYS A 866 17.81 -5.15 -36.29
C LYS A 866 17.93 -6.36 -37.21
N TYR A 867 16.78 -6.84 -37.70
CA TYR A 867 16.69 -7.74 -38.82
C TYR A 867 16.03 -7.02 -39.98
N ASP A 868 16.77 -6.91 -41.08
CA ASP A 868 16.25 -6.55 -42.38
C ASP A 868 16.42 -7.77 -43.31
N PRO A 869 15.36 -8.23 -44.01
CA PRO A 869 15.50 -9.30 -44.97
C PRO A 869 16.39 -8.86 -46.15
N PRO A 870 17.12 -9.77 -46.82
CA PRO A 870 17.88 -9.44 -48.02
C PRO A 870 17.04 -8.64 -49.04
N LYS A 871 17.63 -7.61 -49.65
CA LYS A 871 16.90 -6.68 -50.56
C LYS A 871 16.15 -7.41 -51.68
N ILE A 872 16.69 -8.52 -52.18
CA ILE A 872 16.04 -9.32 -53.22
C ILE A 872 14.74 -9.98 -52.75
N LEU A 873 14.66 -10.40 -51.48
CA LEU A 873 13.43 -10.96 -50.90
C LEU A 873 12.39 -9.87 -50.64
N GLN A 874 12.83 -8.64 -50.32
CA GLN A 874 11.95 -7.47 -50.21
C GLN A 874 11.33 -7.11 -51.57
N VAL A 875 12.15 -7.08 -52.63
CA VAL A 875 11.70 -6.78 -54.00
C VAL A 875 10.75 -7.85 -54.53
N LEU A 876 11.05 -9.13 -54.28
CA LEU A 876 10.18 -10.25 -54.68
C LEU A 876 8.95 -10.42 -53.77
N LYS A 877 8.79 -9.59 -52.73
CA LYS A 877 7.73 -9.68 -51.71
C LYS A 877 7.64 -11.06 -51.04
N ILE A 878 8.77 -11.77 -50.92
CA ILE A 878 8.86 -13.10 -50.31
C ILE A 878 9.02 -12.99 -48.79
N ASP A 879 9.83 -12.04 -48.32
CA ASP A 879 9.95 -11.69 -46.90
C ASP A 879 10.07 -10.18 -46.75
N MET A 880 9.09 -9.58 -46.09
CA MET A 880 9.05 -8.15 -45.76
C MET A 880 9.10 -7.90 -44.24
N LYS A 881 9.32 -8.95 -43.44
CA LYS A 881 9.32 -8.85 -41.99
C LYS A 881 10.60 -8.13 -41.54
N LYS A 882 10.46 -6.90 -41.10
CA LYS A 882 11.51 -6.19 -40.35
C LYS A 882 11.28 -6.37 -38.87
N ALA A 883 12.33 -6.60 -38.12
CA ALA A 883 12.25 -6.71 -36.67
C ALA A 883 13.34 -5.85 -36.02
N VAL A 884 12.97 -5.23 -34.90
CA VAL A 884 13.92 -4.61 -33.97
C VAL A 884 13.72 -5.29 -32.63
N THR A 885 14.80 -5.71 -32.00
CA THR A 885 14.78 -6.21 -30.63
C THR A 885 15.74 -5.40 -29.79
N GLN A 886 15.26 -5.02 -28.62
CA GLN A 886 15.98 -4.18 -27.68
C GLN A 886 16.18 -4.92 -26.36
N SER A 887 17.31 -4.66 -25.71
CA SER A 887 17.59 -5.11 -24.35
C SER A 887 17.94 -3.88 -23.51
N GLN A 888 17.31 -3.75 -22.34
CA GLN A 888 17.51 -2.65 -21.42
C GLN A 888 17.78 -3.18 -20.00
N GLY A 889 18.77 -2.60 -19.34
CA GLY A 889 19.10 -2.85 -17.96
C GLY A 889 18.57 -1.75 -17.05
N PHE A 890 18.08 -2.13 -15.87
CA PHE A 890 17.65 -1.22 -14.82
C PHE A 890 18.40 -1.59 -13.53
N LEU A 891 18.95 -0.58 -12.85
CA LEU A 891 19.56 -0.70 -11.54
C LEU A 891 18.75 0.14 -10.56
N VAL A 892 18.32 -0.46 -9.45
CA VAL A 892 17.68 0.25 -8.34
C VAL A 892 18.50 0.00 -7.08
N GLU A 893 19.08 1.07 -6.53
CA GLU A 893 19.81 1.05 -5.27
C GLU A 893 18.83 1.35 -4.12
N MET A 894 18.66 0.37 -3.24
CA MET A 894 17.75 0.43 -2.09
C MET A 894 18.45 0.95 -0.83
N ASN A 895 17.66 1.52 0.09
CA ASN A 895 18.12 2.01 1.39
C ASN A 895 17.65 1.11 2.54
N ASP A 896 18.60 0.55 3.32
CA ASP A 896 18.37 -0.20 4.57
C ASP A 896 18.82 0.58 5.83
N MET A 897 19.12 1.86 5.71
CA MET A 897 19.56 2.72 6.81
C MET A 897 18.42 3.55 7.41
N ASN A 898 17.29 3.69 6.71
CA ASN A 898 16.13 4.42 7.24
C ASN A 898 15.64 3.81 8.57
N GLY A 899 15.64 4.62 9.63
CA GLY A 899 15.26 4.21 10.99
C GLY A 899 16.35 3.49 11.79
N LYS A 900 17.58 3.34 11.27
CA LYS A 900 18.71 2.79 12.05
C LYS A 900 19.22 3.82 13.05
N MET A 901 19.40 3.41 14.30
CA MET A 901 19.80 4.31 15.40
C MET A 901 21.24 4.79 15.22
N LYS A 902 21.44 6.09 15.15
CA LYS A 902 22.76 6.73 15.06
C LYS A 902 23.34 6.95 16.45
N ILE A 903 22.61 7.66 17.32
CA ILE A 903 23.01 7.95 18.69
C ILE A 903 21.80 7.96 19.61
N GLN A 904 21.99 7.50 20.84
CA GLN A 904 21.05 7.66 21.94
C GLN A 904 21.78 8.34 23.09
N ALA A 905 21.31 9.51 23.51
CA ALA A 905 21.96 10.35 24.48
C ALA A 905 20.99 10.81 25.57
N THR A 906 21.50 10.95 26.79
CA THR A 906 20.73 11.38 27.96
C THR A 906 21.33 12.66 28.53
N TYR A 907 20.49 13.66 28.78
CA TYR A 907 20.87 15.00 29.23
C TYR A 907 20.18 15.34 30.55
N THR A 908 20.79 16.24 31.33
CA THR A 908 20.16 16.82 32.51
C THR A 908 19.38 18.08 32.15
N ALA A 909 18.56 18.56 33.08
CA ALA A 909 17.86 19.84 32.92
C ALA A 909 18.79 21.06 32.90
N THR A 910 20.00 20.96 33.45
CA THR A 910 20.95 22.07 33.64
C THR A 910 22.00 22.18 32.56
N ASP A 911 22.30 21.08 31.85
CA ASP A 911 23.23 21.04 30.72
C ASP A 911 22.57 20.36 29.51
N PRO A 912 21.93 21.15 28.62
CA PRO A 912 21.23 20.63 27.46
C PRO A 912 22.15 20.24 26.29
N ASP A 913 23.43 20.60 26.35
CA ASP A 913 24.36 20.47 25.22
C ASP A 913 25.35 19.32 25.42
N HIS A 914 25.72 19.01 26.67
CA HIS A 914 26.63 17.91 26.99
C HIS A 914 25.88 16.71 27.59
N PRO A 915 25.88 15.54 26.92
CA PRO A 915 25.18 14.37 27.43
C PRO A 915 25.91 13.78 28.65
N VAL A 916 25.14 13.35 29.64
CA VAL A 916 25.64 12.59 30.82
C VAL A 916 26.10 11.20 30.40
N SER A 917 25.37 10.59 29.47
CA SER A 917 25.71 9.30 28.87
C SER A 917 25.16 9.25 27.45
N TYR A 918 25.86 8.55 26.58
CA TYR A 918 25.38 8.26 25.23
C TYR A 918 25.89 6.91 24.73
N THR A 919 25.19 6.37 23.75
CA THR A 919 25.62 5.23 22.93
C THR A 919 25.55 5.66 21.48
N GLU A 920 26.66 5.51 20.76
CA GLU A 920 26.77 5.84 19.33
C GLU A 920 27.04 4.58 18.52
N ASN A 921 26.33 4.41 17.41
CA ASN A 921 26.47 3.27 16.51
C ASN A 921 27.22 3.68 15.25
N PHE A 922 28.29 2.94 14.94
CA PHE A 922 29.06 3.12 13.71
C PHE A 922 28.69 2.02 12.71
N TYR A 923 28.29 2.45 11.51
CA TYR A 923 27.93 1.55 10.41
C TYR A 923 29.02 1.56 9.34
N ASN A 924 29.17 0.45 8.61
CA ASN A 924 30.10 0.34 7.49
C ASN A 924 29.57 1.14 6.29
N VAL A 925 29.93 2.43 6.22
CA VAL A 925 29.39 3.38 5.24
C VAL A 925 30.53 4.19 4.61
N GLN A 926 30.31 4.62 3.37
CA GLN A 926 31.18 5.52 2.63
C GLN A 926 30.48 6.87 2.48
N LYS A 927 31.13 7.95 2.92
CA LYS A 927 30.60 9.31 2.76
C LYS A 927 30.70 9.72 1.27
N GLN A 928 29.60 10.17 0.68
CA GLN A 928 29.57 10.62 -0.72
C GLN A 928 29.67 12.14 -0.84
N SER A 929 28.93 12.87 -0.01
CA SER A 929 28.96 14.34 0.02
C SER A 929 28.68 14.86 1.44
N ASN A 930 28.35 16.14 1.59
CA ASN A 930 27.88 16.69 2.87
C ASN A 930 26.56 16.02 3.25
N ASN A 931 26.59 15.22 4.32
CA ASN A 931 25.44 14.52 4.92
C ASN A 931 24.76 13.46 4.02
N THR A 932 25.43 12.95 2.99
CA THR A 932 24.96 11.77 2.23
C THR A 932 25.98 10.65 2.25
N TYR A 933 25.48 9.42 2.34
CA TYR A 933 26.27 8.22 2.56
C TYR A 933 25.82 7.09 1.62
N LYS A 934 26.73 6.17 1.31
CA LYS A 934 26.46 4.89 0.67
C LYS A 934 26.87 3.77 1.60
N PHE A 935 26.13 2.66 1.60
CA PHE A 935 26.53 1.48 2.36
C PHE A 935 27.75 0.81 1.74
N ASN A 936 28.69 0.35 2.57
CA ASN A 936 29.77 -0.49 2.10
C ASN A 936 29.35 -1.96 2.24
N HIS A 937 29.08 -2.62 1.12
CA HIS A 937 28.56 -3.99 1.08
C HIS A 937 29.63 -5.06 1.37
N TYR A 938 30.89 -4.65 1.54
CA TYR A 938 32.02 -5.54 1.81
C TYR A 938 32.27 -5.67 3.31
N PHE A 939 32.10 -6.89 3.83
CA PHE A 939 32.32 -7.24 5.24
C PHE A 939 33.34 -8.36 5.34
N SER A 940 34.25 -8.24 6.30
CA SER A 940 35.12 -9.35 6.67
C SER A 940 34.31 -10.40 7.44
N THR A 941 34.42 -11.66 7.05
CA THR A 941 33.63 -12.76 7.63
C THR A 941 34.49 -13.96 7.97
N VAL A 942 34.05 -14.75 8.96
CA VAL A 942 34.70 -16.03 9.27
C VAL A 942 34.14 -17.09 8.32
N ASN A 943 34.94 -17.56 7.37
CA ASN A 943 34.48 -18.46 6.32
C ASN A 943 34.34 -19.93 6.81
N ALA A 944 35.12 -20.32 7.82
CA ALA A 944 35.13 -21.67 8.38
C ALA A 944 35.29 -21.66 9.91
N PRO A 945 34.99 -22.76 10.64
CA PRO A 945 35.19 -22.87 12.08
C PRO A 945 36.65 -22.71 12.54
N ASN A 946 37.59 -22.54 11.61
CA ASN A 946 39.00 -22.28 11.85
C ASN A 946 39.29 -20.86 12.38
N GLY A 947 38.28 -19.99 12.47
CA GLY A 947 38.42 -18.65 13.03
C GLY A 947 39.15 -17.64 12.12
N ILE A 948 39.46 -18.01 10.87
CA ILE A 948 40.11 -17.09 9.93
C ILE A 948 39.07 -16.11 9.38
N VAL A 949 39.32 -14.83 9.60
CA VAL A 949 38.54 -13.72 9.06
C VAL A 949 39.06 -13.40 7.66
N THR A 950 38.19 -13.49 6.65
CA THR A 950 38.47 -13.19 5.23
C THR A 950 37.60 -12.06 4.72
#